data_AF-A0AAU2NFD8-F1
#
_entry.id   AF-A0AAU2NFD8-F1
#
_cell.length_a   1.000
_cell.length_b   1.000
_cell.length_c   1.000
_cell.angle_alpha   90.00
_cell.angle_beta   90.00
_cell.angle_gamma   90.00
#
_symmetry.space_group_name_H-M   'P 1'
#
loop_
_entity.id
_entity.type
_entity.pdbx_description
1 polymer ?
#
loop_
_entity_poly.entity_id
_entity_poly.type
_entity_poly.pdbx_seq_one_letter_code
_entity_poly.pdbx_strand_id
1 'polypeptide(L)'
;MRIPLPRSLPRALVALSLAATGLGTVVLGAAAPAAALDNGLALTPPMGWNSWNTLGTGVTQEQVVQTIDFMSANGLVQAGYDTVTIDDGWSLGHRDGQTTDLVKNSYGAMQLYDANRNPTSGTDGSGFDLTSGHLVPDAARFPAHTVNGQSLNGIQYLSWYAHSKGMKFGLYATDTYTTCQGRPGSLGHESTDAADFVAWGVDFVKYDDCPYGPQIIGPDGHNYWTQGEGRELTRSIYARVRDFQRALDSASQSQGRPRVALSVSAQPVHTGVPYLLASDDPARTDPVVVAAGTPANEAPGYAPTGVWCGQVANLCRIGGDRGPDLEGVLYNGQLQTALKYPGNARPGSWNDMDMMFAGWQNPYGVYGQTDTCPCHKPMSLTESRSEMSVLAMMASPLISGADLRTAANSQHTRDGLTWSTGITADQLAVYKNTDVIAIDQDRLAKPATLVGAPPNSSTAPVVLKRQLANGDTAVLLINQDPAGYRTVSTSLADLGLTGPGYSAKDLWTGATGNVTGSLSAQVEPHGVTLYRLKALPGTVPATVIGDGRYHGISAGGTGGQALEVQGTCSAPDGSPVDINTWWSSHTSEQWNFAANADGTVRITDNCYTGTQIHGTLTGPGTPGQPARVQNAYDPGNPAQKWRVVQNTATGALTVTNVATGLVLAAPQAAATSPVVLSPSDGSAAGQSWSLLS
;
A
#
# COMPACT_ATOMS: atom_id res chain seq x y z
N MET A 1 -44.00 4.23 72.47
CA MET A 1 -44.97 5.23 71.98
C MET A 1 -45.36 4.81 70.56
N ARG A 2 -46.16 3.74 70.38
CA ARG A 2 -47.61 3.70 70.08
C ARG A 2 -48.09 4.61 68.92
N ILE A 3 -48.44 3.93 67.83
CA ILE A 3 -49.12 4.28 66.55
C ILE A 3 -50.44 5.05 66.80
N PRO A 4 -50.92 5.95 65.90
CA PRO A 4 -51.97 5.55 64.94
C PRO A 4 -51.96 6.23 63.53
N LEU A 5 -52.41 5.47 62.52
CA LEU A 5 -53.08 5.87 61.25
C LEU A 5 -54.40 6.66 61.54
N PRO A 6 -55.32 7.09 60.61
CA PRO A 6 -55.44 6.92 59.14
C PRO A 6 -55.95 8.19 58.37
N ARG A 7 -56.13 8.13 57.03
CA ARG A 7 -57.38 8.53 56.30
C ARG A 7 -57.28 8.45 54.74
N SER A 8 -58.00 7.45 54.22
CA SER A 8 -58.79 7.33 52.97
C SER A 8 -58.77 8.39 51.82
N LEU A 9 -58.45 7.90 50.59
CA LEU A 9 -59.24 7.83 49.31
C LEU A 9 -60.04 9.06 48.79
N PRO A 10 -60.15 9.31 47.45
CA PRO A 10 -60.64 8.32 46.47
C PRO A 10 -60.00 8.28 45.05
N ARG A 11 -60.36 7.19 44.36
CA ARG A 11 -60.07 6.76 42.98
C ARG A 11 -60.57 7.73 41.90
N ALA A 12 -59.85 7.82 40.78
CA ALA A 12 -60.45 7.97 39.45
C ALA A 12 -59.53 7.36 38.36
N LEU A 13 -60.18 6.68 37.41
CA LEU A 13 -59.58 5.97 36.27
C LEU A 13 -58.72 6.86 35.38
N VAL A 14 -57.58 6.36 34.88
CA VAL A 14 -57.08 6.73 33.54
C VAL A 14 -56.47 5.51 32.86
N ALA A 15 -56.81 5.42 31.58
CA ALA A 15 -56.55 4.37 30.62
C ALA A 15 -55.07 4.00 30.42
N LEU A 16 -54.86 2.73 30.06
CA LEU A 16 -53.61 2.19 29.55
C LEU A 16 -53.37 2.76 28.14
N SER A 17 -52.69 3.90 28.03
CA SER A 17 -52.15 4.41 26.77
C SER A 17 -50.71 3.94 26.61
N LEU A 18 -50.47 3.08 25.61
CA LEU A 18 -49.13 2.79 25.10
C LEU A 18 -48.43 4.09 24.72
N ALA A 19 -47.47 4.52 25.53
CA ALA A 19 -46.51 5.55 25.15
C ALA A 19 -45.37 4.85 24.39
N ALA A 20 -45.37 5.01 23.07
CA ALA A 20 -44.22 4.80 22.23
C ALA A 20 -43.11 5.79 22.65
N THR A 21 -42.24 5.37 23.57
CA THR A 21 -40.99 6.09 23.85
C THR A 21 -40.02 5.78 22.73
N GLY A 22 -39.67 6.83 21.99
CA GLY A 22 -38.82 6.80 20.81
C GLY A 22 -37.56 5.98 21.02
N LEU A 23 -37.36 5.02 20.13
CA LEU A 23 -36.04 4.55 19.73
C LEU A 23 -35.30 5.77 19.20
N GLY A 24 -34.58 6.46 20.08
CA GLY A 24 -33.51 7.35 19.66
C GLY A 24 -32.55 6.52 18.85
N THR A 25 -32.53 6.72 17.54
CA THR A 25 -31.47 6.25 16.67
C THR A 25 -30.16 6.74 17.27
N VAL A 26 -29.44 5.82 17.92
CA VAL A 26 -28.01 6.01 18.17
C VAL A 26 -27.40 6.02 16.78
N VAL A 27 -27.28 7.22 16.21
CA VAL A 27 -26.36 7.44 15.10
C VAL A 27 -25.00 7.20 15.72
N LEU A 28 -24.48 5.98 15.53
CA LEU A 28 -23.06 5.70 15.64
C LEU A 28 -22.39 6.66 14.65
N GLY A 29 -22.01 7.85 15.13
CA GLY A 29 -21.12 8.71 14.40
C GLY A 29 -19.90 7.87 14.08
N ALA A 30 -19.64 7.62 12.81
CA ALA A 30 -18.37 7.06 12.39
C ALA A 30 -17.29 7.96 13.01
N ALA A 31 -16.42 7.38 13.85
CA ALA A 31 -15.26 8.09 14.33
C ALA A 31 -14.56 8.70 13.11
N ALA A 32 -14.38 10.02 13.12
CA ALA A 32 -13.61 10.67 12.07
C ALA A 32 -12.25 9.98 12.01
N PRO A 33 -11.75 9.56 10.83
CA PRO A 33 -10.42 8.99 10.75
C PRO A 33 -9.43 9.99 11.34
N ALA A 34 -8.57 9.54 12.26
CA ALA A 34 -7.56 10.38 12.89
C ALA A 34 -6.80 11.16 11.80
N ALA A 35 -6.65 12.48 11.94
CA ALA A 35 -5.96 13.29 10.94
C ALA A 35 -4.50 12.82 10.80
N ALA A 36 -4.05 12.60 9.55
CA ALA A 36 -2.63 12.37 9.29
C ALA A 36 -1.86 13.69 9.42
N LEU A 37 -0.55 13.60 9.64
CA LEU A 37 0.34 14.76 9.50
C LEU A 37 0.28 15.26 8.06
N ASP A 38 -0.41 16.38 7.84
CA ASP A 38 -0.52 17.02 6.52
C ASP A 38 0.65 18.00 6.29
N ASN A 39 1.87 17.45 6.26
CA ASN A 39 3.08 18.24 5.98
C ASN A 39 3.49 18.20 4.49
N GLY A 40 2.75 17.48 3.64
CA GLY A 40 2.99 17.35 2.20
C GLY A 40 4.16 16.43 1.83
N LEU A 41 4.77 15.74 2.80
CA LEU A 41 5.87 14.80 2.59
C LEU A 41 5.38 13.35 2.56
N ALA A 42 6.25 12.43 2.13
CA ALA A 42 6.00 10.98 2.13
C ALA A 42 4.63 10.60 1.53
N LEU A 43 4.25 11.20 0.40
CA LEU A 43 2.96 10.91 -0.26
C LEU A 43 2.85 9.47 -0.78
N THR A 44 3.99 8.82 -0.96
CA THR A 44 4.19 7.38 -1.11
C THR A 44 5.21 6.91 -0.06
N PRO A 45 5.29 5.60 0.25
CA PRO A 45 6.29 5.10 1.20
C PRO A 45 7.71 5.49 0.75
N PRO A 46 8.56 6.09 1.60
CA PRO A 46 9.91 6.42 1.18
C PRO A 46 10.74 5.21 0.80
N MET A 47 11.65 5.40 -0.15
CA MET A 47 12.58 4.40 -0.63
C MET A 47 14.00 4.93 -0.49
N GLY A 48 14.95 4.08 -0.10
CA GLY A 48 16.32 4.54 0.10
C GLY A 48 17.24 3.50 0.70
N TRP A 49 18.25 3.97 1.42
CA TRP A 49 19.22 3.17 2.16
C TRP A 49 19.46 3.78 3.53
N ASN A 50 19.72 2.93 4.51
CA ASN A 50 20.10 3.30 5.87
C ASN A 50 21.33 2.48 6.30
N SER A 51 22.30 3.14 6.95
CA SER A 51 23.59 2.55 7.32
C SER A 51 23.53 1.48 8.43
N TRP A 52 22.46 1.42 9.23
CA TRP A 52 22.43 0.64 10.47
C TRP A 52 22.76 -0.84 10.27
N ASN A 53 21.98 -1.53 9.45
CA ASN A 53 22.06 -2.99 9.33
C ASN A 53 23.43 -3.47 8.86
N THR A 54 24.13 -2.71 8.00
CA THR A 54 25.43 -3.15 7.48
C THR A 54 26.61 -2.57 8.27
N LEU A 55 26.56 -1.28 8.61
CA LEU A 55 27.72 -0.52 9.11
C LEU A 55 27.63 -0.21 10.60
N GLY A 56 26.42 -0.21 11.18
CA GLY A 56 26.19 0.15 12.58
C GLY A 56 26.83 1.48 12.95
N THR A 57 27.38 1.54 14.15
CA THR A 57 28.17 2.69 14.62
C THR A 57 29.55 2.79 13.97
N GLY A 58 29.96 1.82 13.15
CA GLY A 58 31.25 1.85 12.43
C GLY A 58 31.20 2.67 11.14
N VAL A 59 30.05 3.24 10.79
CA VAL A 59 29.85 4.04 9.58
C VAL A 59 30.82 5.22 9.49
N THR A 60 31.39 5.42 8.29
CA THR A 60 32.26 6.56 7.97
C THR A 60 31.76 7.33 6.76
N GLN A 61 32.21 8.58 6.63
CA GLN A 61 31.86 9.43 5.50
C GLN A 61 32.25 8.80 4.14
N GLU A 62 33.41 8.15 4.07
CA GLU A 62 33.87 7.48 2.85
C GLU A 62 32.89 6.38 2.43
N GLN A 63 32.43 5.56 3.37
CA GLN A 63 31.48 4.47 3.09
C GLN A 63 30.14 5.04 2.59
N VAL A 64 29.67 6.14 3.17
CA VAL A 64 28.43 6.81 2.74
C VAL A 64 28.58 7.40 1.34
N VAL A 65 29.73 8.03 1.02
CA VAL A 65 30.04 8.51 -0.35
C VAL A 65 30.04 7.35 -1.35
N GLN A 66 30.67 6.23 -1.01
CA GLN A 66 30.70 5.03 -1.86
C GLN A 66 29.29 4.49 -2.12
N THR A 67 28.42 4.48 -1.11
CA THR A 67 27.02 4.08 -1.24
C THR A 67 26.24 5.05 -2.15
N ILE A 68 26.39 6.36 -1.92
CA ILE A 68 25.78 7.42 -2.76
C ILE A 68 26.17 7.25 -4.24
N ASP A 69 27.47 7.07 -4.50
CA ASP A 69 27.96 6.89 -5.86
C ASP A 69 27.44 5.60 -6.49
N PHE A 70 27.38 4.50 -5.73
CA PHE A 70 26.82 3.26 -6.24
C PHE A 70 25.34 3.40 -6.59
N MET A 71 24.53 3.97 -5.69
CA MET A 71 23.09 4.18 -5.92
C MET A 71 22.84 5.02 -7.17
N SER A 72 23.59 6.12 -7.32
CA SER A 72 23.50 7.01 -8.49
C SER A 72 23.93 6.32 -9.78
N ALA A 73 25.03 5.57 -9.76
CA ALA A 73 25.60 4.93 -10.95
C ALA A 73 24.84 3.68 -11.41
N ASN A 74 24.10 3.00 -10.50
CA ASN A 74 23.53 1.68 -10.76
C ASN A 74 22.00 1.67 -10.92
N GLY A 75 21.37 2.83 -11.13
CA GLY A 75 19.95 2.90 -11.48
C GLY A 75 18.99 2.95 -10.29
N LEU A 76 19.49 3.01 -9.05
CA LEU A 76 18.63 2.96 -7.85
C LEU A 76 17.86 4.27 -7.65
N VAL A 77 18.50 5.42 -7.89
CA VAL A 77 17.83 6.73 -7.81
C VAL A 77 16.70 6.81 -8.84
N GLN A 78 16.94 6.34 -10.07
CA GLN A 78 15.93 6.30 -11.13
C GLN A 78 14.79 5.33 -10.83
N ALA A 79 15.06 4.25 -10.08
CA ALA A 79 14.05 3.33 -9.60
C ALA A 79 13.25 3.87 -8.41
N GLY A 80 13.66 5.00 -7.81
CA GLY A 80 12.96 5.68 -6.72
C GLY A 80 13.69 5.64 -5.37
N TYR A 81 14.78 4.88 -5.22
CA TYR A 81 15.59 4.85 -4.00
C TYR A 81 16.42 6.13 -3.91
N ASP A 82 15.79 7.18 -3.39
CA ASP A 82 16.30 8.54 -3.46
C ASP A 82 16.77 9.09 -2.11
N THR A 83 16.77 8.29 -1.04
CA THR A 83 17.16 8.74 0.30
C THR A 83 18.35 7.94 0.83
N VAL A 84 19.37 8.62 1.36
CA VAL A 84 20.52 7.99 2.05
C VAL A 84 20.55 8.46 3.49
N THR A 85 20.41 7.54 4.45
CA THR A 85 20.32 7.85 5.88
C THR A 85 21.52 7.32 6.65
N ILE A 86 22.13 8.17 7.47
CA ILE A 86 23.12 7.74 8.46
C ILE A 86 22.40 7.50 9.79
N ASP A 87 22.54 6.29 10.31
CA ASP A 87 21.93 5.88 11.58
C ASP A 87 22.78 6.27 12.80
N ASP A 88 22.51 5.67 13.96
CA ASP A 88 23.21 5.97 15.21
C ASP A 88 24.74 5.80 15.12
N GLY A 89 25.47 6.59 15.92
CA GLY A 89 26.94 6.58 16.00
C GLY A 89 27.66 7.66 15.19
N TRP A 90 26.95 8.60 14.58
CA TRP A 90 27.52 9.69 13.77
C TRP A 90 28.13 10.84 14.59
N SER A 91 27.64 11.07 15.82
CA SER A 91 28.03 12.18 16.69
C SER A 91 29.06 11.78 17.77
N LEU A 92 29.69 12.78 18.37
CA LEU A 92 30.48 12.62 19.60
C LEU A 92 29.59 12.21 20.79
N GLY A 93 30.21 11.74 21.87
CA GLY A 93 29.52 11.37 23.12
C GLY A 93 29.04 12.56 23.97
N HIS A 94 29.22 13.79 23.47
CA HIS A 94 28.93 15.04 24.16
C HIS A 94 28.53 16.14 23.15
N ARG A 95 27.84 17.17 23.64
CA ARG A 95 27.49 18.38 22.87
C ARG A 95 28.64 19.38 22.90
N ASP A 96 28.61 20.39 22.03
CA ASP A 96 29.62 21.45 22.10
C ASP A 96 29.59 22.18 23.46
N GLY A 97 30.73 22.73 23.85
CA GLY A 97 30.91 23.31 25.19
C GLY A 97 31.00 22.28 26.34
N GLN A 98 30.78 20.99 26.07
CA GLN A 98 30.96 19.90 27.04
C GLN A 98 32.30 19.19 26.77
N THR A 99 33.00 18.78 27.84
CA THR A 99 34.34 18.17 27.73
C THR A 99 34.38 16.69 28.11
N THR A 100 33.25 16.12 28.53
CA THR A 100 33.13 14.72 28.96
C THR A 100 31.89 14.09 28.37
N ASP A 101 31.99 12.80 28.04
CA ASP A 101 30.86 12.02 27.55
C ASP A 101 29.77 11.85 28.61
N LEU A 102 28.54 11.66 28.15
CA LEU A 102 27.38 11.37 29.01
C LEU A 102 27.59 10.07 29.80
N VAL A 103 27.53 10.13 31.14
CA VAL A 103 27.74 8.97 32.02
C VAL A 103 26.40 8.40 32.52
N LYS A 104 26.21 7.09 32.32
CA LYS A 104 25.06 6.34 32.85
C LYS A 104 25.36 5.85 34.28
N ASN A 105 24.36 5.92 35.15
CA ASN A 105 24.44 5.31 36.48
C ASN A 105 24.23 3.79 36.43
N SER A 106 24.31 3.12 37.60
CA SER A 106 24.17 1.67 37.74
C SER A 106 22.81 1.09 37.32
N TYR A 107 21.81 1.94 37.08
CA TYR A 107 20.47 1.58 36.61
C TYR A 107 20.26 1.90 35.13
N GLY A 108 21.31 2.33 34.42
CA GLY A 108 21.23 2.73 33.00
C GLY A 108 20.63 4.11 32.77
N ALA A 109 20.13 4.78 33.82
CA ALA A 109 19.65 6.16 33.74
C ALA A 109 20.81 7.14 33.73
N MET A 110 20.62 8.29 33.08
CA MET A 110 21.53 9.41 33.23
C MET A 110 21.59 9.81 34.71
N GLN A 111 22.80 10.05 35.25
CA GLN A 111 22.91 10.48 36.63
C GLN A 111 22.57 11.98 36.75
N LEU A 112 21.29 12.30 36.93
CA LEU A 112 20.81 13.64 37.34
C LEU A 112 20.66 13.77 38.87
N TYR A 113 21.42 12.97 39.63
CA TYR A 113 21.32 12.93 41.09
C TYR A 113 22.70 13.12 41.71
N ASP A 114 22.77 14.01 42.70
CA ASP A 114 23.95 14.14 43.55
C ASP A 114 24.22 12.83 44.32
N ALA A 115 25.36 12.75 45.01
CA ALA A 115 25.73 11.59 45.83
C ALA A 115 24.72 11.27 46.97
N ASN A 116 23.79 12.20 47.25
CA ASN A 116 22.75 12.07 48.27
C ASN A 116 21.37 11.72 47.70
N ARG A 117 21.27 11.45 46.38
CA ARG A 117 20.04 11.08 45.67
C ARG A 117 18.98 12.19 45.58
N ASN A 118 19.38 13.46 45.60
CA ASN A 118 18.48 14.57 45.30
C ASN A 118 18.41 14.80 43.78
N PRO A 119 17.23 15.05 43.18
CA PRO A 119 17.13 15.47 41.78
C PRO A 119 17.88 16.79 41.59
N THR A 120 18.90 16.83 40.74
CA THR A 120 19.60 18.07 40.41
C THR A 120 18.94 18.70 39.19
N SER A 121 18.14 19.75 39.40
CA SER A 121 17.68 20.61 38.31
C SER A 121 18.87 21.41 37.78
N GLY A 122 19.52 20.92 36.73
CA GLY A 122 20.64 21.62 36.10
C GLY A 122 21.96 21.47 36.86
N THR A 123 22.98 21.12 36.09
CA THR A 123 24.40 21.01 36.50
C THR A 123 24.73 19.90 37.50
N ASP A 124 25.72 19.08 37.13
CA ASP A 124 26.39 18.09 37.99
C ASP A 124 27.26 18.73 39.11
N GLY A 125 27.00 20.00 39.43
CA GLY A 125 27.79 20.76 40.39
C GLY A 125 29.15 21.23 39.89
N SER A 126 29.50 21.04 38.61
CA SER A 126 30.76 21.54 38.01
C SER A 126 30.59 22.68 37.01
N GLY A 127 29.35 23.12 36.77
CA GLY A 127 29.00 24.24 35.88
C GLY A 127 28.46 23.86 34.50
N PHE A 128 28.12 22.58 34.26
CA PHE A 128 27.59 22.10 32.98
C PHE A 128 26.07 22.20 32.84
N ASP A 129 25.59 22.94 31.82
CA ASP A 129 24.17 23.04 31.51
C ASP A 129 23.74 21.98 30.48
N LEU A 130 23.01 20.97 30.95
CA LEU A 130 22.44 19.90 30.11
C LEU A 130 21.31 20.37 29.18
N THR A 131 20.88 21.64 29.27
CA THR A 131 19.88 22.27 28.39
C THR A 131 20.51 23.14 27.30
N SER A 132 21.85 23.16 27.21
CA SER A 132 22.59 23.95 26.22
C SER A 132 23.54 23.08 25.39
N GLY A 133 23.91 23.60 24.21
CA GLY A 133 24.90 23.00 23.31
C GLY A 133 24.33 22.27 22.10
N HIS A 134 25.09 22.27 21.02
CA HIS A 134 24.78 21.67 19.72
C HIS A 134 25.32 20.24 19.61
N LEU A 135 24.66 19.41 18.81
CA LEU A 135 25.20 18.11 18.42
C LEU A 135 26.46 18.29 17.56
N VAL A 136 27.51 17.51 17.85
CA VAL A 136 28.79 17.61 17.15
C VAL A 136 29.06 16.32 16.38
N PRO A 137 29.18 16.36 15.03
CA PRO A 137 29.64 15.22 14.25
C PRO A 137 31.03 14.75 14.69
N ASP A 138 31.26 13.43 14.71
CA ASP A 138 32.60 12.89 14.95
C ASP A 138 33.52 13.20 13.76
N ALA A 139 34.36 14.22 13.89
CA ALA A 139 35.26 14.67 12.83
C ALA A 139 36.31 13.64 12.40
N ALA A 140 36.57 12.60 13.20
CA ALA A 140 37.47 11.51 12.79
C ALA A 140 36.81 10.58 11.77
N ARG A 141 35.48 10.46 11.81
CA ARG A 141 34.69 9.64 10.88
C ARG A 141 34.03 10.45 9.77
N PHE A 142 33.71 11.71 10.08
CA PHE A 142 33.03 12.69 9.23
C PHE A 142 33.84 13.99 9.16
N PRO A 143 35.02 13.96 8.51
CA PRO A 143 35.89 15.13 8.42
C PRO A 143 35.21 16.28 7.67
N ALA A 144 35.57 17.52 8.03
CA ALA A 144 35.07 18.70 7.35
C ALA A 144 35.64 18.86 5.93
N HIS A 145 34.87 19.46 5.03
CA HIS A 145 35.23 19.72 3.64
C HIS A 145 35.05 21.19 3.26
N THR A 146 35.91 21.70 2.38
CA THR A 146 35.68 23.01 1.75
C THR A 146 35.00 22.82 0.40
N VAL A 147 33.77 23.34 0.27
CA VAL A 147 32.98 23.31 -0.97
C VAL A 147 32.65 24.74 -1.35
N ASN A 148 33.00 25.16 -2.57
CA ASN A 148 32.76 26.53 -3.07
C ASN A 148 33.27 27.64 -2.13
N GLY A 149 34.38 27.40 -1.43
CA GLY A 149 34.97 28.34 -0.48
C GLY A 149 34.30 28.39 0.90
N GLN A 150 33.27 27.55 1.14
CA GLN A 150 32.62 27.39 2.45
C GLN A 150 33.11 26.11 3.13
N SER A 151 33.42 26.20 4.42
CA SER A 151 33.74 25.04 5.25
C SER A 151 32.45 24.38 5.71
N LEU A 152 32.22 23.13 5.30
CA LEU A 152 31.10 22.28 5.70
C LEU A 152 31.61 21.24 6.70
N ASN A 153 30.87 21.01 7.79
CA ASN A 153 31.12 19.83 8.61
C ASN A 153 30.82 18.54 7.81
N GLY A 154 31.27 17.37 8.27
CA GLY A 154 31.13 16.13 7.48
C GLY A 154 29.67 15.73 7.17
N ILE A 155 28.72 16.05 8.06
CA ILE A 155 27.28 15.79 7.83
C ILE A 155 26.71 16.75 6.78
N GLN A 156 27.02 18.05 6.88
CA GLN A 156 26.69 19.05 5.87
C GLN A 156 27.26 18.68 4.49
N TYR A 157 28.49 18.19 4.45
CA TYR A 157 29.13 17.73 3.23
C TYR A 157 28.38 16.54 2.61
N LEU A 158 27.99 15.54 3.41
CA LEU A 158 27.25 14.39 2.91
C LEU A 158 25.85 14.76 2.41
N SER A 159 25.16 15.67 3.10
CA SER A 159 23.90 16.25 2.61
C SER A 159 24.07 16.92 1.25
N TRP A 160 25.03 17.85 1.14
CA TRP A 160 25.37 18.50 -0.12
C TRP A 160 25.72 17.49 -1.22
N TYR A 161 26.50 16.46 -0.89
CA TYR A 161 26.93 15.44 -1.84
C TYR A 161 25.75 14.60 -2.33
N ALA A 162 24.85 14.15 -1.43
CA ALA A 162 23.63 13.44 -1.78
C ALA A 162 22.73 14.29 -2.69
N HIS A 163 22.49 15.56 -2.34
CA HIS A 163 21.70 16.49 -3.16
C HIS A 163 22.32 16.68 -4.55
N SER A 164 23.65 16.75 -4.65
CA SER A 164 24.35 16.87 -5.95
C SER A 164 24.12 15.68 -6.89
N LYS A 165 23.68 14.53 -6.33
CA LYS A 165 23.36 13.29 -7.05
C LYS A 165 21.85 13.06 -7.20
N GLY A 166 21.02 14.04 -6.83
CA GLY A 166 19.56 13.95 -6.89
C GLY A 166 18.94 13.10 -5.79
N MET A 167 19.65 12.90 -4.67
CA MET A 167 19.15 12.18 -3.49
C MET A 167 18.90 13.12 -2.34
N LYS A 168 17.95 12.76 -1.48
CA LYS A 168 17.73 13.26 -0.13
C LYS A 168 18.74 12.68 0.84
N PHE A 169 19.02 13.42 1.90
CA PHE A 169 19.90 13.00 2.99
C PHE A 169 19.15 12.85 4.30
N GLY A 170 19.36 11.72 4.97
CA GLY A 170 18.75 11.38 6.23
C GLY A 170 19.75 11.31 7.38
N LEU A 171 19.30 11.64 8.59
CA LEU A 171 20.08 11.55 9.82
C LEU A 171 19.29 10.87 10.94
N TYR A 172 19.97 10.51 12.01
CA TYR A 172 19.41 9.84 13.17
C TYR A 172 19.44 10.73 14.42
N ALA A 173 18.34 10.70 15.17
CA ALA A 173 18.22 11.26 16.51
C ALA A 173 17.30 10.37 17.36
N THR A 174 17.09 10.75 18.62
CA THR A 174 16.15 10.07 19.52
C THR A 174 15.38 11.09 20.34
N ASP A 175 14.18 10.72 20.77
CA ASP A 175 13.29 11.53 21.57
C ASP A 175 13.56 11.47 23.08
N THR A 176 14.74 10.96 23.46
CA THR A 176 15.24 10.87 24.83
C THR A 176 16.56 11.64 24.98
N TYR A 177 17.17 11.57 26.17
CA TYR A 177 18.47 12.18 26.43
C TYR A 177 19.66 11.46 25.77
N THR A 178 19.52 10.18 25.42
CA THR A 178 20.61 9.43 24.79
C THR A 178 20.12 8.47 23.73
N THR A 179 20.82 8.41 22.61
CA THR A 179 20.59 7.42 21.57
C THR A 179 20.74 5.99 22.08
N CYS A 180 20.34 5.01 21.26
CA CYS A 180 20.53 3.60 21.57
C CYS A 180 21.98 3.24 21.89
N GLN A 181 22.93 3.90 21.23
CA GLN A 181 24.36 3.71 21.41
C GLN A 181 25.00 4.72 22.37
N GLY A 182 24.20 5.45 23.14
CA GLY A 182 24.66 6.32 24.21
C GLY A 182 25.26 7.65 23.73
N ARG A 183 24.93 8.10 22.52
CA ARG A 183 25.22 9.48 22.07
C ARG A 183 24.18 10.45 22.62
N PRO A 184 24.42 11.77 22.63
CA PRO A 184 23.41 12.74 23.03
C PRO A 184 22.14 12.64 22.16
N GLY A 185 20.98 12.57 22.82
CA GLY A 185 19.66 12.61 22.18
C GLY A 185 19.05 14.01 22.20
N SER A 186 17.85 14.16 21.63
CA SER A 186 17.24 15.47 21.35
C SER A 186 16.19 15.93 22.37
N LEU A 187 15.89 15.12 23.39
CA LEU A 187 14.97 15.54 24.46
C LEU A 187 15.47 16.80 25.17
N GLY A 188 14.64 17.84 25.20
CA GLY A 188 14.98 19.16 25.76
C GLY A 188 15.81 20.05 24.84
N HIS A 189 16.22 19.54 23.67
CA HIS A 189 17.00 20.24 22.65
C HIS A 189 16.29 20.26 21.29
N GLU A 190 14.98 19.97 21.26
CA GLU A 190 14.24 19.69 20.03
C GLU A 190 14.34 20.82 19.03
N SER A 191 14.23 22.07 19.50
CA SER A 191 14.32 23.26 18.65
C SER A 191 15.74 23.52 18.12
N THR A 192 16.75 23.30 18.96
CA THR A 192 18.16 23.48 18.60
C THR A 192 18.59 22.44 17.57
N ASP A 193 18.36 21.16 17.86
CA ASP A 193 18.74 20.05 17.00
C ASP A 193 17.98 20.09 15.66
N ALA A 194 16.68 20.43 15.68
CA ALA A 194 15.92 20.63 14.45
C ALA A 194 16.47 21.78 13.60
N ALA A 195 16.86 22.89 14.21
CA ALA A 195 17.47 24.01 13.51
C ALA A 195 18.81 23.62 12.87
N ASP A 196 19.64 22.86 13.57
CA ASP A 196 20.91 22.35 13.06
C ASP A 196 20.69 21.37 11.89
N PHE A 197 19.77 20.41 12.02
CA PHE A 197 19.49 19.44 10.96
C PHE A 197 18.97 20.12 9.69
N VAL A 198 18.04 21.06 9.82
CA VAL A 198 17.57 21.87 8.70
C VAL A 198 18.73 22.69 8.12
N ALA A 199 19.57 23.32 8.94
CA ALA A 199 20.73 24.09 8.50
C ALA A 199 21.79 23.20 7.83
N TRP A 200 21.85 21.92 8.16
CA TRP A 200 22.74 20.95 7.52
C TRP A 200 22.19 20.36 6.23
N GLY A 201 20.92 20.60 5.91
CA GLY A 201 20.26 20.07 4.71
C GLY A 201 19.76 18.64 4.87
N VAL A 202 19.44 18.23 6.09
CA VAL A 202 18.75 16.97 6.34
C VAL A 202 17.32 17.07 5.80
N ASP A 203 16.89 16.06 5.04
CA ASP A 203 15.54 15.94 4.47
C ASP A 203 14.69 14.90 5.20
N PHE A 204 15.33 14.01 5.94
CA PHE A 204 14.71 12.88 6.63
C PHE A 204 15.37 12.64 7.99
N VAL A 205 14.59 12.41 9.05
CA VAL A 205 15.12 12.04 10.36
C VAL A 205 14.50 10.74 10.83
N LYS A 206 15.34 9.74 11.13
CA LYS A 206 14.94 8.60 11.95
C LYS A 206 15.02 9.02 13.42
N TYR A 207 13.91 8.87 14.15
CA TYR A 207 13.74 9.36 15.52
C TYR A 207 13.37 8.22 16.46
N ASP A 208 14.37 7.72 17.18
CA ASP A 208 14.32 6.54 18.03
C ASP A 208 13.82 6.84 19.46
N ASP A 209 13.61 5.80 20.28
CA ASP A 209 13.05 5.87 21.66
C ASP A 209 13.89 5.08 22.69
N CYS A 210 15.20 4.95 22.47
CA CYS A 210 16.13 4.35 23.43
C CYS A 210 16.46 5.31 24.59
N PRO A 211 16.96 4.88 25.77
CA PRO A 211 17.43 3.54 26.14
C PRO A 211 16.31 2.58 26.58
N TYR A 212 16.65 1.29 26.59
CA TYR A 212 15.77 0.24 27.10
C TYR A 212 15.75 0.20 28.65
N GLY A 213 14.56 0.16 29.24
CA GLY A 213 14.31 -0.17 30.64
C GLY A 213 14.06 -1.67 30.87
N PRO A 214 13.75 -2.09 32.12
CA PRO A 214 13.37 -3.45 32.50
C PRO A 214 12.34 -4.13 31.60
N GLN A 215 12.42 -5.46 31.57
CA GLN A 215 11.49 -6.28 30.83
C GLN A 215 10.08 -6.27 31.45
N ILE A 216 9.05 -6.10 30.62
CA ILE A 216 7.62 -6.19 30.98
C ILE A 216 6.91 -7.26 30.13
N ILE A 217 5.74 -7.73 30.61
CA ILE A 217 4.86 -8.62 29.86
C ILE A 217 3.73 -7.76 29.25
N GLY A 218 3.62 -7.74 27.92
CA GLY A 218 2.60 -6.98 27.20
C GLY A 218 1.17 -7.55 27.35
N PRO A 219 0.13 -6.81 26.95
CA PRO A 219 -1.27 -7.30 26.98
C PRO A 219 -1.52 -8.54 26.12
N ASP A 220 -0.62 -8.83 25.18
CA ASP A 220 -0.60 -9.99 24.30
C ASP A 220 0.24 -11.17 24.85
N GLY A 221 0.79 -11.04 26.06
CA GLY A 221 1.53 -12.10 26.76
C GLY A 221 2.98 -12.27 26.34
N HIS A 222 3.50 -11.42 25.46
CA HIS A 222 4.91 -11.42 25.04
C HIS A 222 5.79 -10.63 26.02
N ASN A 223 7.05 -11.07 26.15
CA ASN A 223 8.08 -10.40 26.94
C ASN A 223 8.75 -9.30 26.12
N TYR A 224 8.89 -8.11 26.69
CA TYR A 224 9.47 -6.98 26.00
C TYR A 224 10.34 -6.09 26.89
N TRP A 225 11.30 -5.38 26.32
CA TRP A 225 12.05 -4.34 27.02
C TRP A 225 11.36 -2.99 26.84
N THR A 226 11.06 -2.29 27.93
CA THR A 226 10.50 -0.94 27.85
C THR A 226 11.48 0.00 27.17
N GLN A 227 10.99 0.97 26.41
CA GLN A 227 11.80 1.98 25.72
C GLN A 227 11.56 3.34 26.40
N GLY A 228 12.56 4.21 26.35
CA GLY A 228 12.53 5.52 26.98
C GLY A 228 12.56 5.53 28.51
N GLU A 229 12.96 4.47 29.22
CA GLU A 229 12.81 4.49 30.67
C GLU A 229 13.81 5.40 31.41
N GLY A 230 13.29 6.55 31.84
CA GLY A 230 13.80 7.30 32.98
C GLY A 230 12.63 7.92 33.75
N ARG A 231 12.76 8.05 35.08
CA ARG A 231 11.88 8.91 35.92
C ARG A 231 11.91 10.40 35.49
N GLU A 232 12.72 10.72 34.49
CA GLU A 232 13.03 12.04 33.97
C GLU A 232 12.11 12.41 32.80
N LEU A 233 11.37 11.46 32.23
CA LEU A 233 10.39 11.73 31.18
C LEU A 233 9.12 12.34 31.78
N THR A 234 8.87 13.61 31.48
CA THR A 234 7.70 14.36 31.97
C THR A 234 6.57 14.46 30.95
N ARG A 235 6.76 13.92 29.73
CA ARG A 235 5.82 13.98 28.60
C ARG A 235 5.73 12.64 27.87
N SER A 236 4.59 12.37 27.25
CA SER A 236 4.36 11.20 26.38
C SER A 236 5.29 11.22 25.16
N ILE A 237 5.63 10.05 24.60
CA ILE A 237 6.35 9.95 23.31
C ILE A 237 5.62 10.69 22.20
N TYR A 238 4.28 10.62 22.16
CA TYR A 238 3.47 11.37 21.21
C TYR A 238 3.79 12.87 21.27
N ALA A 239 3.83 13.46 22.48
CA ALA A 239 4.13 14.86 22.66
C ALA A 239 5.57 15.20 22.25
N ARG A 240 6.55 14.36 22.60
CA ARG A 240 7.96 14.57 22.22
C ARG A 240 8.17 14.51 20.71
N VAL A 241 7.62 13.51 20.05
CA VAL A 241 7.64 13.37 18.58
C VAL A 241 6.96 14.56 17.91
N ARG A 242 5.77 14.95 18.39
CA ARG A 242 5.04 16.12 17.87
C ARG A 242 5.85 17.41 18.02
N ASP A 243 6.45 17.61 19.18
CA ASP A 243 7.20 18.82 19.49
C ASP A 243 8.46 18.89 18.61
N PHE A 244 9.14 17.76 18.37
CA PHE A 244 10.26 17.67 17.43
C PHE A 244 9.85 17.90 15.96
N GLN A 245 8.75 17.29 15.49
CA GLN A 245 8.23 17.55 14.13
C GLN A 245 7.89 19.03 13.94
N ARG A 246 7.25 19.67 14.93
CA ARG A 246 6.95 21.11 14.88
C ARG A 246 8.21 21.96 14.87
N ALA A 247 9.24 21.55 15.61
CA ALA A 247 10.54 22.21 15.59
C ALA A 247 11.19 22.13 14.21
N LEU A 248 11.15 20.96 13.55
CA LEU A 248 11.62 20.77 12.17
C LEU A 248 10.86 21.67 11.18
N ASP A 249 9.53 21.71 11.26
CA ASP A 249 8.70 22.54 10.38
C ASP A 249 8.98 24.04 10.59
N SER A 250 9.12 24.48 11.85
CA SER A 250 9.46 25.86 12.21
C SER A 250 10.86 26.25 11.74
N ALA A 251 11.85 25.37 11.92
CA ALA A 251 13.21 25.57 11.41
C ALA A 251 13.22 25.65 9.88
N SER A 252 12.51 24.75 9.19
CA SER A 252 12.38 24.76 7.73
C SER A 252 11.78 26.07 7.23
N GLN A 253 10.69 26.53 7.86
CA GLN A 253 10.04 27.79 7.51
C GLN A 253 10.95 29.00 7.76
N SER A 254 11.57 29.09 8.93
CA SER A 254 12.42 30.23 9.31
C SER A 254 13.70 30.34 8.48
N GLN A 255 14.26 29.20 8.06
CA GLN A 255 15.47 29.15 7.24
C GLN A 255 15.18 29.15 5.73
N GLY A 256 13.90 29.09 5.31
CA GLY A 256 13.52 29.02 3.89
C GLY A 256 13.97 27.74 3.20
N ARG A 257 13.95 26.61 3.92
CA ARG A 257 14.41 25.30 3.44
C ARG A 257 13.25 24.30 3.30
N PRO A 258 13.43 23.22 2.52
CA PRO A 258 12.45 22.14 2.43
C PRO A 258 12.12 21.56 3.82
N ARG A 259 10.88 21.07 3.98
CA ARG A 259 10.45 20.38 5.19
C ARG A 259 11.15 19.02 5.32
N VAL A 260 11.29 18.57 6.57
CA VAL A 260 11.96 17.31 6.92
C VAL A 260 10.92 16.24 7.26
N ALA A 261 11.06 15.07 6.63
CA ALA A 261 10.22 13.92 6.93
C ALA A 261 10.71 13.23 8.21
N LEU A 262 9.77 12.82 9.08
CA LEU A 262 10.12 12.17 10.34
C LEU A 262 9.69 10.70 10.35
N SER A 263 10.61 9.83 10.73
CA SER A 263 10.41 8.40 10.86
C SER A 263 10.58 7.98 12.30
N VAL A 264 9.46 7.75 12.99
CA VAL A 264 9.46 7.31 14.38
C VAL A 264 9.86 5.86 14.45
N SER A 265 10.95 5.62 15.17
CA SER A 265 11.56 4.32 15.35
C SER A 265 11.35 3.74 16.75
N ALA A 266 10.13 3.89 17.28
CA ALA A 266 9.74 3.33 18.56
C ALA A 266 9.03 1.98 18.38
N GLN A 267 9.23 1.04 19.30
CA GLN A 267 8.59 -0.27 19.24
C GLN A 267 7.13 -0.22 19.69
N PRO A 268 6.23 -0.98 19.05
CA PRO A 268 4.76 -0.87 19.17
C PRO A 268 4.17 -1.22 20.56
N VAL A 269 4.96 -1.60 21.56
CA VAL A 269 4.42 -2.07 22.86
C VAL A 269 4.87 -1.20 24.03
N HIS A 270 5.58 -0.09 23.78
CA HIS A 270 6.37 0.59 24.83
C HIS A 270 6.17 2.08 24.96
N THR A 271 4.93 2.53 24.88
CA THR A 271 4.64 3.93 25.23
C THR A 271 4.16 4.04 26.70
N GLY A 272 3.68 2.94 27.32
CA GLY A 272 3.20 2.94 28.71
C GLY A 272 4.17 2.31 29.71
N VAL A 273 4.56 3.06 30.74
CA VAL A 273 5.14 2.48 31.97
C VAL A 273 4.07 2.36 33.06
N PRO A 274 4.06 1.29 33.90
CA PRO A 274 3.12 1.15 35.02
C PRO A 274 3.14 2.28 36.05
N TYR A 275 4.21 3.09 36.14
CA TYR A 275 4.29 4.19 37.12
C TYR A 275 3.41 5.40 36.75
N LEU A 276 2.92 5.49 35.51
CA LEU A 276 2.08 6.60 35.01
C LEU A 276 0.57 6.40 35.28
N LEU A 277 0.18 5.35 36.00
CA LEU A 277 -1.20 5.12 36.46
C LEU A 277 -1.59 6.00 37.66
N ALA A 278 -0.66 6.81 38.18
CA ALA A 278 -0.92 7.78 39.22
C ALA A 278 -1.87 8.88 38.71
N SER A 279 -2.91 9.19 39.49
CA SER A 279 -3.97 10.13 39.09
C SER A 279 -3.49 11.57 38.90
N ASP A 280 -2.31 11.90 39.39
CA ASP A 280 -1.68 13.22 39.46
C ASP A 280 -0.53 13.41 38.45
N ASP A 281 -0.36 12.47 37.51
CA ASP A 281 0.73 12.53 36.53
C ASP A 281 0.53 13.63 35.47
N PRO A 282 1.52 14.52 35.24
CA PRO A 282 1.48 15.56 34.20
C PRO A 282 1.21 15.04 32.79
N ALA A 283 1.64 13.81 32.44
CA ALA A 283 1.44 13.22 31.11
C ALA A 283 -0.04 12.92 30.80
N ARG A 284 -0.93 12.86 31.80
CA ARG A 284 -2.40 12.76 31.59
C ARG A 284 -3.02 14.02 30.99
N THR A 285 -2.31 15.16 31.02
CA THR A 285 -2.84 16.44 30.54
C THR A 285 -2.66 16.65 29.03
N ASP A 286 -2.07 15.68 28.30
CA ASP A 286 -1.94 15.74 26.85
C ASP A 286 -3.34 15.79 26.19
N PRO A 287 -3.65 16.79 25.35
CA PRO A 287 -4.99 16.98 24.77
C PRO A 287 -5.58 15.74 24.08
N VAL A 288 -4.76 14.79 23.62
CA VAL A 288 -5.27 13.53 23.04
C VAL A 288 -5.64 12.48 24.10
N VAL A 289 -5.03 12.52 25.29
CA VAL A 289 -5.51 11.78 26.48
C VAL A 289 -6.85 12.36 26.99
N VAL A 290 -7.07 13.65 26.73
CA VAL A 290 -8.31 14.39 27.09
C VAL A 290 -9.41 14.29 26.04
N ALA A 291 -9.16 13.69 24.86
CA ALA A 291 -10.22 13.38 23.91
C ALA A 291 -11.23 12.42 24.57
N ALA A 292 -12.41 12.94 24.90
CA ALA A 292 -13.38 12.27 25.75
C ALA A 292 -13.78 10.90 25.18
N GLY A 293 -13.47 9.83 25.92
CA GLY A 293 -13.89 8.46 25.60
C GLY A 293 -12.76 7.50 25.22
N THR A 294 -11.51 7.95 25.07
CA THR A 294 -10.36 7.05 24.84
C THR A 294 -10.05 6.26 26.11
N PRO A 295 -10.14 4.91 26.10
CA PRO A 295 -9.68 4.07 27.21
C PRO A 295 -8.23 4.42 27.58
N ALA A 296 -7.87 4.32 28.87
CA ALA A 296 -6.53 4.72 29.34
C ALA A 296 -5.38 3.96 28.63
N ASN A 297 -5.63 2.75 28.16
CA ASN A 297 -4.72 1.90 27.39
C ASN A 297 -4.68 2.23 25.88
N GLU A 298 -5.51 3.16 25.40
CA GLU A 298 -5.58 3.58 23.99
C GLU A 298 -5.14 5.03 23.79
N ALA A 299 -4.70 5.70 24.85
CA ALA A 299 -4.08 7.02 24.73
C ALA A 299 -2.84 6.94 23.81
N PRO A 300 -2.55 7.96 22.97
CA PRO A 300 -1.45 7.90 21.99
C PRO A 300 -0.07 7.61 22.57
N GLY A 301 0.17 8.00 23.82
CA GLY A 301 1.38 7.64 24.56
C GLY A 301 1.31 6.29 25.25
N TYR A 302 0.30 5.46 25.01
CA TYR A 302 0.13 4.11 25.60
C TYR A 302 -0.27 3.06 24.54
N ALA A 303 -0.70 3.50 23.37
CA ALA A 303 -1.07 2.67 22.24
C ALA A 303 0.16 2.34 21.36
N PRO A 304 0.09 1.24 20.60
CA PRO A 304 1.06 0.93 19.57
C PRO A 304 1.27 2.09 18.60
N THR A 305 2.51 2.29 18.17
CA THR A 305 2.92 3.31 17.18
C THR A 305 2.01 3.33 15.96
N GLY A 306 1.59 2.15 15.47
CA GLY A 306 0.62 2.01 14.37
C GLY A 306 -0.77 2.60 14.63
N VAL A 307 -1.06 3.13 15.82
CA VAL A 307 -2.34 3.79 16.16
C VAL A 307 -2.24 5.32 16.07
N TRP A 308 -1.11 5.90 16.49
CA TRP A 308 -0.99 7.34 16.71
C TRP A 308 0.08 8.04 15.90
N CYS A 309 1.16 7.34 15.53
CA CYS A 309 2.35 7.99 14.97
C CYS A 309 2.04 8.76 13.68
N GLY A 310 1.11 8.25 12.85
CA GLY A 310 0.70 8.92 11.63
C GLY A 310 0.11 10.32 11.80
N GLN A 311 -0.24 10.72 13.02
CA GLN A 311 -0.75 12.05 13.33
C GLN A 311 0.38 13.09 13.50
N VAL A 312 1.61 12.64 13.76
CA VAL A 312 2.74 13.49 14.19
C VAL A 312 4.05 13.17 13.49
N ALA A 313 4.09 12.11 12.68
CA ALA A 313 5.24 11.70 11.88
C ALA A 313 4.81 10.98 10.60
N ASN A 314 5.76 10.77 9.69
CA ASN A 314 5.49 10.18 8.38
C ASN A 314 5.65 8.65 8.35
N LEU A 315 6.61 8.09 9.09
CA LEU A 315 6.85 6.65 9.14
C LEU A 315 6.76 6.17 10.58
N CYS A 316 6.12 5.03 10.77
CA CYS A 316 5.76 4.51 12.07
C CYS A 316 6.24 3.08 12.21
N ARG A 317 7.40 2.87 12.85
CA ARG A 317 7.90 1.52 13.13
C ARG A 317 6.86 0.74 13.91
N ILE A 318 6.36 -0.35 13.34
CA ILE A 318 5.27 -1.16 13.93
C ILE A 318 5.79 -2.48 14.53
N GLY A 319 7.10 -2.68 14.59
CA GLY A 319 7.73 -3.88 15.13
C GLY A 319 9.15 -3.57 15.62
N GLY A 320 9.72 -4.50 16.41
CA GLY A 320 11.12 -4.43 16.82
C GLY A 320 12.08 -4.61 15.66
N ASP A 321 13.38 -4.43 15.92
CA ASP A 321 14.42 -4.65 14.92
C ASP A 321 14.40 -6.12 14.46
N ARG A 322 14.65 -6.35 13.18
CA ARG A 322 14.69 -7.70 12.59
C ARG A 322 16.08 -8.06 12.06
N GLY A 323 16.33 -9.36 11.93
CA GLY A 323 17.55 -9.89 11.33
C GLY A 323 17.46 -10.06 9.81
N PRO A 324 18.57 -10.42 9.15
CA PRO A 324 18.66 -10.85 7.75
C PRO A 324 18.02 -12.22 7.46
N ASP A 325 16.90 -12.53 8.13
CA ASP A 325 16.09 -13.71 7.90
C ASP A 325 14.71 -13.32 7.36
N LEU A 326 14.10 -14.23 6.59
CA LEU A 326 12.78 -13.97 6.03
C LEU A 326 11.68 -14.07 7.12
N GLU A 327 11.89 -14.82 8.20
CA GLU A 327 10.88 -15.05 9.25
C GLU A 327 10.44 -13.74 9.90
N GLY A 328 11.35 -12.78 10.08
CA GLY A 328 11.05 -11.46 10.60
C GLY A 328 9.99 -10.67 9.81
N VAL A 329 9.80 -10.96 8.52
CA VAL A 329 8.82 -10.29 7.65
C VAL A 329 7.61 -11.17 7.31
N LEU A 330 7.70 -12.49 7.47
CA LEU A 330 6.59 -13.41 7.25
C LEU A 330 5.46 -13.24 8.27
N TYR A 331 4.40 -14.05 8.17
CA TYR A 331 3.17 -13.85 8.95
C TYR A 331 3.43 -13.78 10.44
N ASN A 332 4.20 -14.71 11.01
CA ASN A 332 4.51 -14.72 12.45
C ASN A 332 5.50 -13.61 12.87
N GLY A 333 6.10 -12.91 11.91
CA GLY A 333 6.89 -11.71 12.14
C GLY A 333 6.04 -10.45 12.00
N GLN A 334 6.55 -9.46 11.28
CA GLN A 334 5.93 -8.15 11.22
C GLN A 334 4.69 -8.08 10.32
N LEU A 335 4.47 -9.03 9.39
CA LEU A 335 3.29 -9.01 8.51
C LEU A 335 1.97 -9.09 9.30
N GLN A 336 1.87 -9.97 10.30
CA GLN A 336 0.67 -10.03 11.15
C GLN A 336 0.44 -8.71 11.88
N THR A 337 1.50 -8.03 12.30
CA THR A 337 1.40 -6.74 12.98
C THR A 337 0.94 -5.64 12.03
N ALA A 338 1.49 -5.60 10.81
CA ALA A 338 1.07 -4.65 9.78
C ALA A 338 -0.42 -4.78 9.42
N LEU A 339 -0.92 -6.01 9.38
CA LEU A 339 -2.34 -6.30 9.12
C LEU A 339 -3.29 -5.81 10.23
N LYS A 340 -2.80 -5.54 11.44
CA LYS A 340 -3.61 -4.98 12.55
C LYS A 340 -3.82 -3.47 12.43
N TYR A 341 -2.97 -2.76 11.70
CA TYR A 341 -2.98 -1.28 11.63
C TYR A 341 -3.19 -0.72 10.21
N PRO A 342 -4.16 -1.22 9.41
CA PRO A 342 -4.32 -0.79 8.03
C PRO A 342 -4.71 0.69 7.89
N GLY A 343 -5.33 1.28 8.92
CA GLY A 343 -5.77 2.68 8.91
C GLY A 343 -4.66 3.72 9.09
N ASN A 344 -3.45 3.28 9.49
CA ASN A 344 -2.30 4.16 9.63
C ASN A 344 -1.63 4.43 8.28
N ALA A 345 -1.71 3.49 7.33
CA ALA A 345 -1.18 3.65 5.99
C ALA A 345 -2.10 4.54 5.13
N ARG A 346 -1.56 5.67 4.65
CA ARG A 346 -2.21 6.71 3.84
C ARG A 346 -1.16 7.71 3.36
N PRO A 347 -1.45 8.61 2.40
CA PRO A 347 -0.45 9.58 1.95
C PRO A 347 0.07 10.41 3.13
N GLY A 348 1.39 10.45 3.30
CA GLY A 348 2.06 11.13 4.41
C GLY A 348 2.20 10.30 5.68
N SER A 349 1.69 9.06 5.75
CA SER A 349 1.80 8.20 6.94
C SER A 349 1.86 6.71 6.58
N TRP A 350 2.91 6.01 7.03
CA TRP A 350 3.15 4.60 6.65
C TRP A 350 3.51 3.73 7.85
N ASN A 351 2.99 2.50 7.84
CA ASN A 351 3.49 1.46 8.72
C ASN A 351 4.88 1.05 8.24
N ASP A 352 5.88 1.20 9.10
CA ASP A 352 7.26 0.84 8.81
C ASP A 352 7.56 -0.55 9.40
N MET A 353 7.74 -1.51 8.48
CA MET A 353 8.11 -2.89 8.79
C MET A 353 9.64 -3.09 8.91
N ASP A 354 10.35 -2.03 9.26
CA ASP A 354 11.79 -1.99 9.43
C ASP A 354 12.59 -2.22 8.14
N MET A 355 13.87 -1.84 8.18
CA MET A 355 14.79 -1.84 7.03
C MET A 355 14.89 -3.21 6.37
N MET A 356 14.89 -3.21 5.03
CA MET A 356 14.96 -4.43 4.24
C MET A 356 16.35 -5.06 4.21
N PHE A 357 16.39 -6.38 4.26
CA PHE A 357 17.62 -7.17 4.14
C PHE A 357 17.80 -7.79 2.75
N ALA A 358 16.88 -7.56 1.81
CA ALA A 358 16.99 -8.01 0.43
C ALA A 358 18.38 -7.68 -0.11
N GLY A 359 19.07 -8.67 -0.68
CA GLY A 359 20.44 -8.49 -1.15
C GLY A 359 21.54 -8.52 -0.08
N TRP A 360 21.24 -8.80 1.19
CA TRP A 360 22.22 -9.01 2.25
C TRP A 360 23.20 -10.14 1.89
N GLN A 361 24.50 -9.83 1.79
CA GLN A 361 25.54 -10.81 1.43
C GLN A 361 26.48 -11.19 2.58
N ASN A 362 26.31 -10.62 3.77
CA ASN A 362 27.27 -10.84 4.84
C ASN A 362 27.12 -12.26 5.42
N PRO A 363 28.15 -13.14 5.30
CA PRO A 363 28.09 -14.51 5.78
C PRO A 363 28.37 -14.65 7.28
N TYR A 364 28.74 -13.56 7.96
CA TYR A 364 29.10 -13.55 9.37
C TYR A 364 28.16 -12.67 10.22
N GLY A 365 27.01 -12.24 9.69
CA GLY A 365 26.04 -11.45 10.45
C GLY A 365 26.41 -9.99 10.70
N VAL A 366 25.57 -9.31 11.47
CA VAL A 366 25.68 -7.86 11.73
C VAL A 366 26.94 -7.56 12.56
N TYR A 367 27.65 -6.47 12.25
CA TYR A 367 28.81 -5.96 13.03
C TYR A 367 30.14 -6.74 12.93
N GLY A 368 30.34 -7.61 11.94
CA GLY A 368 31.66 -8.21 11.64
C GLY A 368 32.21 -9.16 12.73
N GLN A 369 31.40 -9.50 13.73
CA GLN A 369 31.67 -10.64 14.60
C GLN A 369 31.25 -11.90 13.88
N THR A 370 31.96 -13.01 14.06
CA THR A 370 31.58 -14.30 13.48
C THR A 370 30.29 -14.76 14.15
N ASP A 371 29.14 -14.37 13.60
CA ASP A 371 27.87 -14.80 14.16
C ASP A 371 27.62 -16.27 13.80
N THR A 372 27.49 -17.10 14.83
CA THR A 372 27.13 -18.51 14.67
C THR A 372 25.61 -18.71 14.56
N CYS A 373 24.82 -17.64 14.60
CA CYS A 373 23.38 -17.71 14.42
C CYS A 373 23.04 -18.12 12.99
N PRO A 374 22.31 -19.24 12.78
CA PRO A 374 21.79 -19.61 11.47
C PRO A 374 20.87 -18.53 10.85
N CYS A 375 20.38 -17.59 11.68
CA CYS A 375 19.58 -16.45 11.27
C CYS A 375 20.36 -15.38 10.49
N HIS A 376 21.68 -15.34 10.60
CA HIS A 376 22.53 -14.28 10.04
C HIS A 376 23.25 -14.68 8.74
N LYS A 377 22.50 -15.32 7.85
CA LYS A 377 22.99 -15.84 6.57
C LYS A 377 22.81 -14.83 5.43
N PRO A 378 23.56 -14.95 4.32
CA PRO A 378 23.23 -14.25 3.09
C PRO A 378 21.80 -14.57 2.66
N MET A 379 21.05 -13.55 2.30
CA MET A 379 19.67 -13.73 1.85
C MET A 379 19.70 -14.29 0.43
N SER A 380 18.96 -15.37 0.19
CA SER A 380 18.84 -15.91 -1.17
C SER A 380 18.09 -14.93 -2.08
N LEU A 381 18.20 -15.13 -3.39
CA LEU A 381 17.44 -14.34 -4.36
C LEU A 381 15.93 -14.51 -4.17
N THR A 382 15.50 -15.74 -3.90
CA THR A 382 14.11 -16.09 -3.59
C THR A 382 13.61 -15.36 -2.36
N GLU A 383 14.34 -15.40 -1.25
CA GLU A 383 13.96 -14.69 -0.01
C GLU A 383 13.93 -13.17 -0.24
N SER A 384 14.90 -12.62 -0.97
CA SER A 384 14.96 -11.18 -1.27
C SER A 384 13.74 -10.71 -2.08
N ARG A 385 13.28 -11.53 -3.05
CA ARG A 385 12.03 -11.30 -3.79
C ARG A 385 10.82 -11.38 -2.88
N SER A 386 10.79 -12.35 -1.96
CA SER A 386 9.70 -12.55 -1.00
C SER A 386 9.56 -11.37 -0.06
N GLU A 387 10.65 -10.92 0.56
CA GLU A 387 10.65 -9.76 1.45
C GLU A 387 10.19 -8.50 0.72
N MET A 388 10.79 -8.16 -0.43
CA MET A 388 10.40 -6.97 -1.19
C MET A 388 8.93 -7.03 -1.60
N SER A 389 8.41 -8.21 -1.94
CA SER A 389 7.00 -8.38 -2.31
C SER A 389 6.07 -8.18 -1.12
N VAL A 390 6.42 -8.67 0.06
CA VAL A 390 5.62 -8.48 1.28
C VAL A 390 5.60 -7.00 1.69
N LEU A 391 6.76 -6.35 1.73
CA LEU A 391 6.87 -4.91 2.03
C LEU A 391 6.06 -4.08 1.02
N ALA A 392 6.22 -4.36 -0.29
CA ALA A 392 5.49 -3.68 -1.35
C ALA A 392 3.98 -3.87 -1.23
N MET A 393 3.50 -5.07 -0.88
CA MET A 393 2.08 -5.33 -0.66
C MET A 393 1.56 -4.57 0.57
N MET A 394 2.37 -4.41 1.62
CA MET A 394 1.97 -3.69 2.84
C MET A 394 2.18 -2.18 2.78
N ALA A 395 2.68 -1.62 1.67
CA ALA A 395 3.02 -0.20 1.54
C ALA A 395 4.03 0.25 2.60
N SER A 396 4.98 -0.64 2.91
CA SER A 396 6.04 -0.35 3.87
C SER A 396 7.17 0.39 3.14
N PRO A 397 7.88 1.33 3.81
CA PRO A 397 9.07 1.95 3.24
C PRO A 397 10.06 0.91 2.71
N LEU A 398 10.57 1.14 1.51
CA LEU A 398 11.59 0.30 0.88
C LEU A 398 12.98 0.89 1.16
N ILE A 399 13.37 0.86 2.43
CA ILE A 399 14.68 1.35 2.90
C ILE A 399 15.63 0.18 3.05
N SER A 400 16.69 0.17 2.26
CA SER A 400 17.71 -0.88 2.26
C SER A 400 18.61 -0.81 3.48
N GLY A 401 18.81 -1.94 4.14
CA GLY A 401 19.88 -2.13 5.11
C GLY A 401 21.08 -2.92 4.55
N ALA A 402 21.02 -3.39 3.30
CA ALA A 402 22.10 -4.15 2.66
C ALA A 402 23.31 -3.26 2.32
N ASP A 403 24.48 -3.86 2.15
CA ASP A 403 25.67 -3.13 1.71
C ASP A 403 25.57 -2.84 0.21
N LEU A 404 25.21 -1.61 -0.14
CA LEU A 404 25.12 -1.19 -1.54
C LEU A 404 26.47 -0.77 -2.12
N ARG A 405 27.61 -1.05 -1.48
CA ARG A 405 28.93 -0.74 -2.04
C ARG A 405 29.38 -1.83 -3.01
N THR A 406 30.38 -1.51 -3.84
CA THR A 406 31.00 -2.50 -4.73
C THR A 406 31.76 -3.55 -3.93
N ALA A 407 31.93 -4.75 -4.50
CA ALA A 407 32.65 -5.83 -3.83
C ALA A 407 34.09 -5.46 -3.40
N ALA A 408 34.74 -4.54 -4.12
CA ALA A 408 36.06 -4.02 -3.75
C ALA A 408 36.00 -3.09 -2.53
N ASN A 409 34.98 -2.22 -2.47
CA ASN A 409 34.81 -1.26 -1.39
C ASN A 409 34.26 -1.90 -0.09
N SER A 410 33.60 -3.05 -0.22
CA SER A 410 33.01 -3.82 0.88
C SER A 410 33.83 -5.06 1.24
N GLN A 411 35.13 -5.07 0.91
CA GLN A 411 35.99 -6.21 1.19
C GLN A 411 36.39 -6.25 2.66
N HIS A 412 36.38 -7.45 3.22
CA HIS A 412 36.84 -7.75 4.56
C HIS A 412 37.88 -8.86 4.52
N THR A 413 38.89 -8.77 5.38
CA THR A 413 39.89 -9.83 5.58
C THR A 413 40.06 -10.12 7.06
N ARG A 414 39.88 -11.38 7.46
CA ARG A 414 40.09 -11.85 8.83
C ARG A 414 40.62 -13.29 8.80
N ASP A 415 41.63 -13.58 9.61
CA ASP A 415 42.20 -14.93 9.76
C ASP A 415 42.59 -15.60 8.41
N GLY A 416 43.05 -14.80 7.45
CA GLY A 416 43.44 -15.25 6.11
C GLY A 416 42.28 -15.48 5.12
N LEU A 417 41.03 -15.30 5.55
CA LEU A 417 39.85 -15.35 4.71
C LEU A 417 39.47 -13.95 4.24
N THR A 418 39.09 -13.84 2.95
CA THR A 418 38.60 -12.59 2.35
C THR A 418 37.20 -12.80 1.80
N TRP A 419 36.29 -11.89 2.13
CA TRP A 419 34.91 -11.90 1.62
C TRP A 419 34.43 -10.48 1.36
N SER A 420 33.28 -10.35 0.71
CA SER A 420 32.62 -9.08 0.44
C SER A 420 31.20 -9.09 0.96
N THR A 421 30.76 -7.97 1.54
CA THR A 421 29.36 -7.76 1.96
C THR A 421 28.51 -7.06 0.89
N GLY A 422 29.15 -6.49 -0.14
CA GLY A 422 28.51 -5.73 -1.21
C GLY A 422 27.50 -6.53 -2.02
N ILE A 423 26.39 -5.87 -2.36
CA ILE A 423 25.27 -6.43 -3.12
C ILE A 423 25.72 -7.01 -4.47
N THR A 424 25.17 -8.17 -4.84
CA THR A 424 25.45 -8.81 -6.13
C THR A 424 24.55 -8.25 -7.24
N ALA A 425 24.90 -8.49 -8.51
CA ALA A 425 24.12 -8.03 -9.65
C ALA A 425 22.68 -8.58 -9.66
N ASP A 426 22.50 -9.86 -9.33
CA ASP A 426 21.18 -10.51 -9.29
C ASP A 426 20.32 -9.92 -8.16
N GLN A 427 20.93 -9.62 -7.01
CA GLN A 427 20.23 -8.99 -5.90
C GLN A 427 19.88 -7.54 -6.20
N LEU A 428 20.78 -6.80 -6.85
CA LEU A 428 20.49 -5.44 -7.33
C LEU A 428 19.33 -5.42 -8.35
N ALA A 429 19.13 -6.49 -9.12
CA ALA A 429 17.99 -6.58 -10.03
C ALA A 429 16.64 -6.67 -9.30
N VAL A 430 16.60 -7.19 -8.07
CA VAL A 430 15.41 -7.19 -7.20
C VAL A 430 14.96 -5.76 -6.95
N TYR A 431 15.88 -4.91 -6.51
CA TYR A 431 15.64 -3.48 -6.26
C TYR A 431 15.16 -2.71 -7.49
N LYS A 432 15.54 -3.13 -8.70
CA LYS A 432 15.18 -2.40 -9.94
C LYS A 432 13.89 -2.89 -10.59
N ASN A 433 13.16 -3.81 -9.94
CA ASN A 433 11.92 -4.31 -10.50
C ASN A 433 10.81 -3.24 -10.41
N THR A 434 10.66 -2.46 -11.48
CA THR A 434 9.68 -1.38 -11.58
C THR A 434 8.23 -1.83 -11.43
N ASP A 435 7.89 -3.08 -11.78
CA ASP A 435 6.54 -3.60 -11.60
C ASP A 435 6.20 -3.79 -10.11
N VAL A 436 7.16 -4.30 -9.32
CA VAL A 436 7.00 -4.50 -7.86
C VAL A 436 7.02 -3.16 -7.13
N ILE A 437 7.94 -2.26 -7.50
CA ILE A 437 7.98 -0.89 -6.97
C ILE A 437 6.65 -0.17 -7.21
N ALA A 438 6.02 -0.35 -8.38
CA ALA A 438 4.73 0.26 -8.68
C ALA A 438 3.58 -0.24 -7.79
N ILE A 439 3.69 -1.44 -7.19
CA ILE A 439 2.73 -1.92 -6.19
C ILE A 439 2.91 -1.18 -4.87
N ASP A 440 4.16 -1.03 -4.43
CA ASP A 440 4.50 -0.31 -3.20
C ASP A 440 4.08 1.17 -3.28
N GLN A 441 4.51 1.83 -4.35
CA GLN A 441 4.33 3.26 -4.64
C GLN A 441 2.93 3.59 -5.19
N ASP A 442 1.96 2.68 -5.10
CA ASP A 442 0.60 2.94 -5.56
C ASP A 442 -0.07 4.04 -4.74
N ARG A 443 -0.48 5.10 -5.43
CA ARG A 443 -1.09 6.31 -4.89
C ARG A 443 -2.44 6.12 -4.18
N LEU A 444 -3.06 4.93 -4.23
CA LEU A 444 -4.24 4.65 -3.40
C LEU A 444 -3.87 4.61 -1.92
N ALA A 445 -2.59 4.36 -1.62
CA ALA A 445 -2.03 4.35 -0.28
C ALA A 445 -2.81 3.42 0.67
N LYS A 446 -3.23 2.26 0.15
CA LYS A 446 -3.92 1.22 0.91
C LYS A 446 -3.04 -0.03 0.98
N PRO A 447 -2.71 -0.52 2.18
CA PRO A 447 -1.93 -1.73 2.33
C PRO A 447 -2.80 -2.95 1.95
N ALA A 448 -2.14 -4.09 1.75
CA ALA A 448 -2.82 -5.33 1.48
C ALA A 448 -3.64 -5.83 2.68
N THR A 449 -4.61 -6.69 2.39
CA THR A 449 -5.40 -7.45 3.36
C THR A 449 -5.18 -8.94 3.18
N LEU A 450 -5.26 -9.70 4.28
CA LEU A 450 -5.25 -11.15 4.25
C LEU A 450 -6.49 -11.69 3.53
N VAL A 451 -6.31 -12.75 2.73
CA VAL A 451 -7.39 -13.50 2.09
C VAL A 451 -7.61 -14.81 2.85
N GLY A 452 -8.83 -15.06 3.27
CA GLY A 452 -9.17 -16.23 4.07
C GLY A 452 -8.85 -16.06 5.56
N ALA A 453 -8.75 -17.20 6.26
CA ALA A 453 -8.45 -17.23 7.68
C ALA A 453 -6.94 -17.00 7.94
N PRO A 454 -6.56 -16.45 9.11
CA PRO A 454 -5.19 -16.50 9.61
C PRO A 454 -4.53 -17.88 9.42
N PRO A 455 -3.27 -17.96 8.93
CA PRO A 455 -2.54 -19.21 8.86
C PRO A 455 -2.42 -19.84 10.26
N ASN A 456 -2.53 -21.16 10.31
CA ASN A 456 -2.55 -21.93 11.56
C ASN A 456 -1.17 -22.49 11.95
N SER A 457 -0.12 -22.23 11.16
CA SER A 457 1.27 -22.59 11.46
C SER A 457 2.23 -21.63 10.76
N SER A 458 3.49 -21.61 11.21
CA SER A 458 4.56 -20.82 10.57
C SER A 458 4.83 -21.21 9.12
N THR A 459 4.51 -22.46 8.72
CA THR A 459 4.74 -22.96 7.36
C THR A 459 3.49 -22.96 6.50
N ALA A 460 2.32 -22.56 7.03
CA ALA A 460 1.08 -22.49 6.26
C ALA A 460 1.20 -21.43 5.16
N PRO A 461 0.59 -21.61 3.97
CA PRO A 461 0.69 -20.61 2.93
C PRO A 461 -0.14 -19.37 3.30
N VAL A 462 0.25 -18.21 2.77
CA VAL A 462 -0.45 -16.95 2.98
C VAL A 462 -0.83 -16.35 1.64
N VAL A 463 -2.02 -15.77 1.57
CA VAL A 463 -2.50 -15.03 0.39
C VAL A 463 -2.86 -13.61 0.82
N LEU A 464 -2.23 -12.62 0.18
CA LEU A 464 -2.54 -11.21 0.37
C LEU A 464 -3.17 -10.64 -0.90
N LYS A 465 -4.12 -9.72 -0.73
CA LYS A 465 -4.68 -8.91 -1.83
C LYS A 465 -4.53 -7.43 -1.53
N ARG A 466 -4.21 -6.63 -2.55
CA ARG A 466 -4.14 -5.17 -2.46
C ARG A 466 -4.89 -4.55 -3.63
N GLN A 467 -5.76 -3.61 -3.33
CA GLN A 467 -6.42 -2.79 -4.35
C GLN A 467 -5.46 -1.69 -4.82
N LEU A 468 -5.41 -1.44 -6.14
CA LEU A 468 -4.57 -0.39 -6.73
C LEU A 468 -5.43 0.79 -7.20
N ALA A 469 -4.82 1.97 -7.31
CA ALA A 469 -5.52 3.22 -7.64
C ALA A 469 -6.25 3.20 -8.99
N ASN A 470 -5.78 2.38 -9.93
CA ASN A 470 -6.37 2.25 -11.26
C ASN A 470 -7.49 1.19 -11.34
N GLY A 471 -7.87 0.57 -10.22
CA GLY A 471 -8.89 -0.47 -10.14
C GLY A 471 -8.38 -1.90 -10.29
N ASP A 472 -7.08 -2.09 -10.58
CA ASP A 472 -6.46 -3.42 -10.58
C ASP A 472 -6.32 -3.98 -9.16
N THR A 473 -6.05 -5.28 -9.05
CA THR A 473 -5.77 -5.96 -7.78
C THR A 473 -4.42 -6.66 -7.84
N ALA A 474 -3.50 -6.32 -6.94
CA ALA A 474 -2.30 -7.11 -6.72
C ALA A 474 -2.61 -8.29 -5.79
N VAL A 475 -2.08 -9.47 -6.10
CA VAL A 475 -2.28 -10.70 -5.34
C VAL A 475 -0.93 -11.37 -5.09
N LEU A 476 -0.58 -11.57 -3.83
CA LEU A 476 0.66 -12.23 -3.43
C LEU A 476 0.36 -13.60 -2.85
N LEU A 477 0.93 -14.63 -3.47
CA LEU A 477 0.89 -16.02 -3.00
C LEU A 477 2.23 -16.30 -2.31
N ILE A 478 2.20 -16.62 -1.00
CA ILE A 478 3.40 -16.78 -0.18
C ILE A 478 3.52 -18.24 0.28
N ASN A 479 4.67 -18.85 0.01
CA ASN A 479 5.06 -20.11 0.63
C ASN A 479 5.99 -19.84 1.83
N GLN A 480 5.45 -19.93 3.04
CA GLN A 480 6.22 -19.75 4.27
C GLN A 480 7.06 -20.99 4.64
N ASP A 481 6.93 -22.09 3.90
CA ASP A 481 7.70 -23.31 4.18
C ASP A 481 9.17 -23.14 3.72
N PRO A 482 10.16 -23.28 4.62
CA PRO A 482 11.59 -23.18 4.26
C PRO A 482 12.12 -24.38 3.47
N ALA A 483 11.40 -25.50 3.45
CA ALA A 483 11.93 -26.77 2.96
C ALA A 483 11.22 -27.28 1.70
N GLY A 484 9.91 -27.07 1.58
CA GLY A 484 9.08 -27.69 0.55
C GLY A 484 8.52 -26.73 -0.49
N TYR A 485 8.52 -27.16 -1.76
CA TYR A 485 7.65 -26.55 -2.77
C TYR A 485 6.18 -26.72 -2.36
N ARG A 486 5.37 -25.71 -2.63
CA ARG A 486 3.95 -25.72 -2.28
C ARG A 486 3.09 -25.11 -3.38
N THR A 487 2.00 -25.78 -3.73
CA THR A 487 0.96 -25.13 -4.51
C THR A 487 0.18 -24.19 -3.60
N VAL A 488 0.24 -22.90 -3.89
CA VAL A 488 -0.55 -21.87 -3.21
C VAL A 488 -1.63 -21.38 -4.16
N SER A 489 -2.87 -21.28 -3.69
CA SER A 489 -4.00 -20.92 -4.54
C SER A 489 -5.07 -20.14 -3.80
N THR A 490 -5.87 -19.39 -4.55
CA THR A 490 -7.05 -18.65 -4.07
C THR A 490 -8.08 -18.55 -5.19
N SER A 491 -9.36 -18.36 -4.85
CA SER A 491 -10.40 -18.12 -5.84
C SER A 491 -10.59 -16.62 -6.11
N LEU A 492 -11.07 -16.26 -7.30
CA LEU A 492 -11.48 -14.89 -7.59
C LEU A 492 -12.57 -14.41 -6.62
N ALA A 493 -13.46 -15.30 -6.18
CA ALA A 493 -14.49 -15.00 -5.19
C ALA A 493 -13.89 -14.61 -3.82
N ASP A 494 -12.88 -15.33 -3.33
CA ASP A 494 -12.20 -15.00 -2.06
C ASP A 494 -11.44 -13.67 -2.16
N LEU A 495 -10.94 -13.35 -3.36
CA LEU A 495 -10.35 -12.06 -3.67
C LEU A 495 -11.39 -10.92 -3.70
N GLY A 496 -12.69 -11.23 -3.73
CA GLY A 496 -13.78 -10.26 -3.88
C GLY A 496 -13.95 -9.79 -5.34
N LEU A 497 -13.46 -10.58 -6.29
CA LEU A 497 -13.43 -10.30 -7.71
C LEU A 497 -14.55 -11.07 -8.41
N THR A 498 -15.48 -10.34 -9.04
CA THR A 498 -16.73 -10.92 -9.61
C THR A 498 -16.84 -10.83 -11.13
N GLY A 499 -15.87 -10.17 -11.79
CA GLY A 499 -15.80 -10.09 -13.25
C GLY A 499 -15.64 -11.44 -13.96
N PRO A 500 -15.91 -11.48 -15.28
CA PRO A 500 -15.92 -12.72 -16.08
C PRO A 500 -14.53 -13.37 -16.23
N GLY A 501 -13.47 -12.63 -15.88
CA GLY A 501 -12.09 -13.07 -15.85
C GLY A 501 -11.15 -11.89 -15.69
N TYR A 502 -9.88 -12.17 -15.39
CA TYR A 502 -8.84 -11.18 -15.18
C TYR A 502 -7.61 -11.58 -15.98
N SER A 503 -6.95 -10.61 -16.62
CA SER A 503 -5.57 -10.83 -17.08
C SER A 503 -4.67 -10.80 -15.84
N ALA A 504 -3.83 -11.80 -15.70
CA ALA A 504 -2.84 -11.93 -14.65
C ALA A 504 -1.45 -11.75 -15.24
N LYS A 505 -0.64 -10.86 -14.67
CA LYS A 505 0.79 -10.74 -14.95
C LYS A 505 1.56 -11.07 -13.67
N ASP A 506 2.45 -12.06 -13.73
CA ASP A 506 3.46 -12.29 -12.69
C ASP A 506 4.52 -11.19 -12.78
N LEU A 507 4.72 -10.45 -11.70
CA LEU A 507 5.58 -9.27 -11.67
C LEU A 507 7.07 -9.61 -11.51
N TRP A 508 7.42 -10.84 -11.17
CA TRP A 508 8.82 -11.29 -11.11
C TRP A 508 9.28 -11.92 -12.41
N THR A 509 8.41 -12.66 -13.09
CA THR A 509 8.76 -13.38 -14.34
C THR A 509 8.30 -12.64 -15.59
N GLY A 510 7.35 -11.72 -15.47
CA GLY A 510 6.69 -11.06 -16.60
C GLY A 510 5.67 -11.94 -17.33
N ALA A 511 5.49 -13.19 -16.91
CA ALA A 511 4.55 -14.11 -17.53
C ALA A 511 3.12 -13.61 -17.42
N THR A 512 2.37 -13.66 -18.51
CA THR A 512 0.97 -13.22 -18.57
C THR A 512 0.03 -14.37 -18.90
N GLY A 513 -1.17 -14.33 -18.35
CA GLY A 513 -2.27 -15.26 -18.67
C GLY A 513 -3.62 -14.68 -18.28
N ASN A 514 -4.68 -15.49 -18.43
CA ASN A 514 -6.02 -15.13 -17.99
C ASN A 514 -6.50 -16.09 -16.91
N VAL A 515 -7.27 -15.57 -15.93
CA VAL A 515 -7.87 -16.34 -14.84
C VAL A 515 -9.38 -16.08 -14.78
N THR A 516 -10.18 -17.15 -14.74
CA THR A 516 -11.66 -17.08 -14.71
C THR A 516 -12.28 -17.79 -13.49
N GLY A 517 -11.45 -18.38 -12.61
CA GLY A 517 -11.92 -19.10 -11.43
C GLY A 517 -10.94 -19.03 -10.27
N SER A 518 -9.83 -19.77 -10.36
CA SER A 518 -8.80 -19.79 -9.32
C SER A 518 -7.44 -19.37 -9.85
N LEU A 519 -6.73 -18.58 -9.05
CA LEU A 519 -5.33 -18.26 -9.26
C LEU A 519 -4.50 -19.25 -8.44
N SER A 520 -3.50 -19.88 -9.06
CA SER A 520 -2.68 -20.90 -8.42
C SER A 520 -1.27 -20.88 -9.00
N ALA A 521 -0.28 -21.12 -8.15
CA ALA A 521 1.12 -21.27 -8.54
C ALA A 521 1.81 -22.34 -7.70
N GLN A 522 2.77 -23.04 -8.31
CA GLN A 522 3.74 -23.84 -7.56
C GLN A 522 4.85 -22.89 -7.08
N VAL A 523 4.91 -22.66 -5.78
CA VAL A 523 5.82 -21.70 -5.15
C VAL A 523 6.94 -22.47 -4.45
N GLU A 524 8.18 -22.10 -4.74
CA GLU A 524 9.38 -22.69 -4.13
C GLU A 524 9.46 -22.40 -2.61
N PRO A 525 10.32 -23.12 -1.85
CA PRO A 525 10.49 -22.85 -0.42
C PRO A 525 10.87 -21.39 -0.18
N HIS A 526 10.23 -20.73 0.80
CA HIS A 526 10.38 -19.30 1.07
C HIS A 526 10.11 -18.36 -0.13
N GLY A 527 9.50 -18.88 -1.19
CA GLY A 527 9.21 -18.12 -2.40
C GLY A 527 7.85 -17.41 -2.36
N VAL A 528 7.66 -16.58 -3.36
CA VAL A 528 6.38 -15.91 -3.64
C VAL A 528 6.05 -15.95 -5.12
N THR A 529 4.77 -15.76 -5.44
CA THR A 529 4.36 -15.27 -6.76
C THR A 529 3.49 -14.02 -6.56
N LEU A 530 3.90 -12.90 -7.18
CA LEU A 530 3.18 -11.64 -7.10
C LEU A 530 2.51 -11.37 -8.44
N TYR A 531 1.18 -11.37 -8.46
CA TYR A 531 0.39 -11.09 -9.63
C TYR A 531 -0.20 -9.69 -9.59
N ARG A 532 -0.25 -9.02 -10.74
CA ARG A 532 -1.20 -7.93 -10.99
C ARG A 532 -2.36 -8.47 -11.81
N LEU A 533 -3.55 -8.42 -11.22
CA LEU A 533 -4.81 -8.76 -11.87
C LEU A 533 -5.47 -7.48 -12.37
N LYS A 534 -5.62 -7.40 -13.68
CA LYS A 534 -6.44 -6.39 -14.34
C LYS A 534 -7.72 -7.07 -14.81
N ALA A 535 -8.86 -6.48 -14.48
CA ALA A 535 -10.13 -6.98 -15.00
C ALA A 535 -10.00 -7.11 -16.52
N LEU A 536 -10.29 -8.30 -17.04
CA LEU A 536 -10.52 -8.38 -18.48
C LEU A 536 -11.64 -7.38 -18.76
N PRO A 537 -11.61 -6.70 -19.91
CA PRO A 537 -12.76 -5.93 -20.34
C PRO A 537 -13.97 -6.80 -20.09
N GLY A 538 -14.81 -6.38 -19.15
CA GLY A 538 -16.10 -7.01 -19.04
C GLY A 538 -16.68 -6.95 -20.45
N THR A 539 -17.39 -7.98 -20.85
CA THR A 539 -18.62 -7.69 -21.57
C THR A 539 -19.40 -6.71 -20.67
N VAL A 540 -19.11 -5.41 -20.85
CA VAL A 540 -19.67 -4.27 -20.10
C VAL A 540 -21.19 -4.37 -20.18
N PRO A 541 -21.98 -3.89 -19.20
CA PRO A 541 -23.43 -3.94 -19.29
C PRO A 541 -23.85 -3.41 -20.64
N ALA A 542 -24.38 -4.31 -21.44
CA ALA A 542 -25.00 -4.01 -22.70
C ALA A 542 -26.04 -2.92 -22.46
N THR A 543 -25.90 -1.75 -23.07
CA THR A 543 -27.11 -0.95 -23.28
C THR A 543 -27.95 -1.75 -24.27
N VAL A 544 -29.16 -2.14 -23.86
CA VAL A 544 -30.10 -2.73 -24.80
C VAL A 544 -30.50 -1.65 -25.79
N ILE A 545 -30.19 -1.82 -27.08
CA ILE A 545 -30.61 -0.86 -28.11
C ILE A 545 -32.06 -1.18 -28.49
N GLY A 546 -32.98 -0.33 -28.03
CA GLY A 546 -34.41 -0.36 -28.34
C GLY A 546 -34.97 1.06 -28.40
N ASP A 547 -34.22 1.98 -29.02
CA ASP A 547 -34.48 3.43 -29.03
C ASP A 547 -35.61 3.87 -29.96
N GLY A 548 -36.20 2.94 -30.70
CA GLY A 548 -37.29 3.19 -31.66
C GLY A 548 -36.84 3.94 -32.91
N ARG A 549 -35.53 4.03 -33.19
CA ARG A 549 -34.98 4.68 -34.39
C ARG A 549 -34.61 3.65 -35.45
N TYR A 550 -34.49 4.11 -36.69
CA TYR A 550 -33.96 3.34 -37.80
C TYR A 550 -32.43 3.38 -37.80
N HIS A 551 -31.82 2.22 -37.99
CA HIS A 551 -30.37 2.02 -38.03
C HIS A 551 -29.99 1.19 -39.25
N GLY A 552 -28.88 1.53 -39.90
CA GLY A 552 -28.13 0.58 -40.72
C GLY A 552 -27.15 -0.18 -39.83
N ILE A 553 -26.95 -1.47 -40.06
CA ILE A 553 -25.96 -2.26 -39.31
C ILE A 553 -25.05 -3.07 -40.24
N SER A 554 -23.74 -3.07 -39.97
CA SER A 554 -22.75 -3.88 -40.68
C SER A 554 -22.10 -4.89 -39.76
N ALA A 555 -21.96 -6.12 -40.21
CA ALA A 555 -21.17 -7.14 -39.52
C ALA A 555 -19.65 -6.90 -39.72
N GLY A 556 -18.84 -7.32 -38.77
CA GLY A 556 -17.38 -7.28 -38.88
C GLY A 556 -16.86 -8.22 -39.97
N GLY A 557 -15.80 -7.81 -40.65
CA GLY A 557 -15.17 -8.63 -41.70
C GLY A 557 -15.88 -8.62 -43.06
N THR A 558 -17.02 -7.93 -43.19
CA THR A 558 -17.76 -7.79 -44.47
C THR A 558 -17.30 -6.61 -45.33
N GLY A 559 -16.32 -5.82 -44.86
CA GLY A 559 -15.88 -4.62 -45.57
C GLY A 559 -16.89 -3.47 -45.57
N GLY A 560 -17.84 -3.45 -44.62
CA GLY A 560 -18.84 -2.39 -44.49
C GLY A 560 -20.18 -2.68 -45.17
N GLN A 561 -20.44 -3.94 -45.53
CA GLN A 561 -21.74 -4.35 -46.06
C GLN A 561 -22.81 -4.37 -44.97
N ALA A 562 -23.97 -3.81 -45.29
CA ALA A 562 -25.11 -3.65 -44.40
C ALA A 562 -26.08 -4.82 -44.48
N LEU A 563 -26.76 -5.11 -43.37
CA LEU A 563 -27.91 -6.02 -43.32
C LEU A 563 -29.03 -5.51 -44.22
N GLU A 564 -29.51 -6.34 -45.14
CA GLU A 564 -30.53 -5.98 -46.12
C GLU A 564 -31.69 -7.01 -46.17
N VAL A 565 -32.88 -6.51 -46.51
CA VAL A 565 -34.00 -7.34 -46.98
C VAL A 565 -33.76 -7.81 -48.42
N GLN A 566 -33.14 -8.98 -48.60
CA GLN A 566 -32.93 -9.70 -49.87
C GLN A 566 -32.86 -8.83 -51.15
N GLY A 567 -32.03 -7.80 -51.16
CA GLY A 567 -31.82 -6.90 -52.30
C GLY A 567 -32.88 -5.85 -52.61
N THR A 568 -34.12 -5.91 -52.07
CA THR A 568 -35.17 -4.90 -52.34
C THR A 568 -36.31 -4.92 -51.30
N CYS A 569 -37.07 -3.81 -51.20
CA CYS A 569 -38.38 -3.76 -50.50
C CYS A 569 -39.56 -4.40 -51.25
N SER A 570 -39.28 -5.28 -52.22
CA SER A 570 -40.27 -6.09 -52.94
C SER A 570 -40.12 -7.58 -52.63
N ALA A 571 -39.30 -7.94 -51.65
CA ALA A 571 -39.09 -9.32 -51.24
C ALA A 571 -40.40 -9.94 -50.69
N PRO A 572 -40.75 -11.18 -51.06
CA PRO A 572 -41.90 -11.87 -50.50
C PRO A 572 -41.81 -12.07 -48.98
N ASP A 573 -42.97 -12.24 -48.34
CA ASP A 573 -43.04 -12.66 -46.94
C ASP A 573 -42.26 -13.96 -46.69
N GLY A 574 -41.43 -13.98 -45.65
CA GLY A 574 -40.55 -15.10 -45.32
C GLY A 574 -39.22 -15.12 -46.08
N SER A 575 -38.92 -14.10 -46.90
CA SER A 575 -37.61 -13.97 -47.55
C SER A 575 -36.46 -13.91 -46.53
N PRO A 576 -35.31 -14.56 -46.82
CA PRO A 576 -34.12 -14.43 -46.00
C PRO A 576 -33.55 -13.01 -46.05
N VAL A 577 -32.80 -12.62 -45.02
CA VAL A 577 -31.98 -11.40 -45.04
C VAL A 577 -30.54 -11.73 -45.43
N ASP A 578 -29.88 -10.78 -46.08
CA ASP A 578 -28.53 -10.89 -46.58
C ASP A 578 -27.69 -9.65 -46.18
N ILE A 579 -26.44 -9.62 -46.64
CA ILE A 579 -25.60 -8.41 -46.56
C ILE A 579 -25.38 -7.83 -47.95
N ASN A 580 -25.37 -6.50 -48.06
CA ASN A 580 -25.12 -5.81 -49.33
C ASN A 580 -24.36 -4.49 -49.13
N THR A 581 -23.98 -3.84 -50.22
CA THR A 581 -23.31 -2.53 -50.18
C THR A 581 -24.19 -1.51 -49.45
N TRP A 582 -23.64 -0.79 -48.48
CA TRP A 582 -24.41 0.19 -47.71
C TRP A 582 -24.75 1.45 -48.51
N TRP A 583 -26.02 1.82 -48.49
CA TRP A 583 -26.53 3.12 -48.94
C TRP A 583 -27.55 3.67 -47.95
N SER A 584 -27.24 4.82 -47.35
CA SER A 584 -28.13 5.45 -46.35
C SER A 584 -29.51 5.84 -46.88
N SER A 585 -29.71 5.90 -48.20
CA SER A 585 -31.00 6.13 -48.85
C SER A 585 -31.83 4.85 -49.09
N HIS A 586 -31.26 3.66 -48.91
CA HIS A 586 -31.97 2.40 -49.17
C HIS A 586 -32.79 1.97 -47.95
N THR A 587 -34.12 1.97 -48.12
CA THR A 587 -35.04 1.55 -47.07
C THR A 587 -34.95 0.04 -46.75
N SER A 588 -34.45 -0.77 -47.68
CA SER A 588 -34.18 -2.21 -47.47
C SER A 588 -33.04 -2.49 -46.49
N GLU A 589 -32.21 -1.49 -46.19
CA GLU A 589 -31.04 -1.59 -45.30
C GLU A 589 -31.26 -0.87 -43.96
N GLN A 590 -32.44 -0.27 -43.76
CA GLN A 590 -32.78 0.49 -42.55
C GLN A 590 -33.70 -0.34 -41.65
N TRP A 591 -33.31 -0.49 -40.39
CA TRP A 591 -33.99 -1.36 -39.43
C TRP A 591 -34.36 -0.60 -38.15
N ASN A 592 -35.64 -0.61 -37.80
CA ASN A 592 -36.16 0.00 -36.58
C ASN A 592 -35.98 -0.92 -35.38
N PHE A 593 -35.35 -0.43 -34.31
CA PHE A 593 -35.11 -1.21 -33.09
C PHE A 593 -36.06 -0.73 -31.99
N ALA A 594 -37.24 -1.34 -31.88
CA ALA A 594 -38.28 -0.96 -30.92
C ALA A 594 -38.23 -1.83 -29.67
N ALA A 595 -38.13 -1.22 -28.48
CA ALA A 595 -38.24 -1.95 -27.22
C ALA A 595 -39.66 -2.51 -27.00
N ASN A 596 -39.75 -3.76 -26.56
CA ASN A 596 -40.96 -4.40 -26.07
C ASN A 596 -41.09 -4.20 -24.55
N ALA A 597 -42.32 -4.32 -24.03
CA ALA A 597 -42.59 -4.16 -22.60
C ALA A 597 -41.87 -5.20 -21.70
N ASP A 598 -41.49 -6.36 -22.27
CA ASP A 598 -40.76 -7.44 -21.58
C ASP A 598 -39.24 -7.25 -21.59
N GLY A 599 -38.74 -6.09 -22.05
CA GLY A 599 -37.32 -5.77 -22.11
C GLY A 599 -36.56 -6.38 -23.30
N THR A 600 -37.28 -7.04 -24.23
CA THR A 600 -36.72 -7.48 -25.53
C THR A 600 -36.85 -6.38 -26.59
N VAL A 601 -36.24 -6.59 -27.75
CA VAL A 601 -36.25 -5.68 -28.90
C VAL A 601 -36.96 -6.35 -30.06
N ARG A 602 -37.89 -5.65 -30.68
CA ARG A 602 -38.46 -5.97 -31.99
C ARG A 602 -37.65 -5.22 -33.05
N ILE A 603 -37.18 -5.94 -34.06
CA ILE A 603 -36.42 -5.38 -35.18
C ILE A 603 -37.31 -5.44 -36.43
N THR A 604 -37.67 -4.30 -37.01
CA THR A 604 -38.51 -4.22 -38.22
C THR A 604 -37.83 -3.47 -39.35
N ASP A 605 -38.00 -3.91 -40.59
CA ASP A 605 -37.46 -3.19 -41.75
C ASP A 605 -38.15 -1.84 -41.98
N ASN A 606 -37.55 -0.97 -42.81
CA ASN A 606 -38.17 0.26 -43.29
C ASN A 606 -38.88 0.07 -44.65
N CYS A 607 -39.20 -1.16 -45.03
CA CYS A 607 -39.87 -1.43 -46.30
C CYS A 607 -41.37 -1.22 -46.15
N TYR A 608 -41.88 -0.18 -46.81
CA TYR A 608 -43.31 0.07 -46.96
C TYR A 608 -43.65 0.30 -48.42
N THR A 609 -44.19 -0.72 -49.07
CA THR A 609 -44.58 -0.70 -50.48
C THR A 609 -46.00 -1.24 -50.65
N GLY A 610 -46.56 -1.21 -51.86
CA GLY A 610 -47.87 -1.82 -52.14
C GLY A 610 -47.91 -3.35 -51.94
N THR A 611 -46.74 -4.01 -51.84
CA THR A 611 -46.58 -5.47 -51.69
C THR A 611 -46.00 -5.89 -50.34
N GLN A 612 -45.35 -4.99 -49.60
CA GLN A 612 -44.71 -5.27 -48.31
C GLN A 612 -45.16 -4.23 -47.27
N ILE A 613 -45.76 -4.73 -46.18
CA ILE A 613 -45.86 -3.98 -44.92
C ILE A 613 -44.55 -4.16 -44.15
N HIS A 614 -44.22 -3.24 -43.24
CA HIS A 614 -43.01 -3.37 -42.41
C HIS A 614 -42.90 -4.77 -41.81
N GLY A 615 -41.89 -5.51 -42.25
CA GLY A 615 -41.66 -6.88 -41.85
C GLY A 615 -40.81 -6.94 -40.58
N THR A 616 -40.97 -8.01 -39.81
CA THR A 616 -40.23 -8.25 -38.57
C THR A 616 -39.14 -9.28 -38.81
N LEU A 617 -37.92 -8.99 -38.34
CA LEU A 617 -36.81 -9.94 -38.38
C LEU A 617 -37.12 -11.14 -37.45
N THR A 618 -37.14 -12.34 -38.01
CA THR A 618 -37.44 -13.60 -37.32
C THR A 618 -36.26 -14.57 -37.40
N GLY A 619 -35.93 -15.18 -36.26
CA GLY A 619 -34.94 -16.28 -36.18
C GLY A 619 -35.58 -17.66 -36.43
N PRO A 620 -35.05 -18.50 -37.34
CA PRO A 620 -35.64 -19.78 -37.77
C PRO A 620 -35.48 -20.95 -36.78
N GLY A 621 -35.11 -20.71 -35.53
CA GLY A 621 -35.06 -21.76 -34.50
C GLY A 621 -33.78 -22.61 -34.45
N THR A 622 -33.00 -22.68 -35.53
CA THR A 622 -31.91 -23.66 -35.70
C THR A 622 -30.60 -23.02 -36.20
N PRO A 623 -29.41 -23.49 -35.75
CA PRO A 623 -28.13 -22.99 -36.24
C PRO A 623 -27.92 -23.20 -37.75
N GLY A 624 -27.32 -22.22 -38.41
CA GLY A 624 -27.00 -22.23 -39.84
C GLY A 624 -28.16 -21.86 -40.76
N GLN A 625 -29.40 -21.77 -40.26
CA GLN A 625 -30.53 -21.33 -41.07
C GLN A 625 -30.56 -19.80 -41.22
N PRO A 626 -30.96 -19.27 -42.40
CA PRO A 626 -31.07 -17.83 -42.63
C PRO A 626 -32.09 -17.15 -41.72
N ALA A 627 -31.74 -15.99 -41.17
CA ALA A 627 -32.73 -15.07 -40.61
C ALA A 627 -33.66 -14.59 -41.72
N ARG A 628 -34.93 -14.31 -41.39
CA ARG A 628 -35.97 -13.99 -42.37
C ARG A 628 -36.77 -12.77 -41.96
N VAL A 629 -37.39 -12.12 -42.93
CA VAL A 629 -38.40 -11.09 -42.69
C VAL A 629 -39.78 -11.72 -42.76
N GLN A 630 -40.58 -11.57 -41.72
CA GLN A 630 -41.98 -12.01 -41.70
C GLN A 630 -42.94 -10.83 -41.52
N ASN A 631 -43.99 -10.81 -42.33
CA ASN A 631 -45.06 -9.84 -42.23
C ASN A 631 -45.86 -10.05 -40.94
N ALA A 632 -46.25 -8.94 -40.33
CA ALA A 632 -46.93 -8.86 -39.03
C ALA A 632 -46.09 -9.32 -37.82
N TYR A 633 -46.02 -8.42 -36.84
CA TYR A 633 -45.45 -8.70 -35.53
C TYR A 633 -46.46 -9.46 -34.66
N ASP A 634 -46.07 -10.64 -34.18
CA ASP A 634 -46.77 -11.39 -33.14
C ASP A 634 -46.01 -11.25 -31.81
N PRO A 635 -46.52 -10.48 -30.82
CA PRO A 635 -45.89 -10.34 -29.51
C PRO A 635 -45.82 -11.65 -28.71
N GLY A 636 -46.58 -12.67 -29.10
CA GLY A 636 -46.53 -14.03 -28.56
C GLY A 636 -45.42 -14.90 -29.18
N ASN A 637 -44.85 -14.51 -30.32
CA ASN A 637 -43.83 -15.29 -31.03
C ASN A 637 -42.41 -14.93 -30.53
N PRO A 638 -41.74 -15.79 -29.72
CA PRO A 638 -40.41 -15.50 -29.21
C PRO A 638 -39.33 -15.44 -30.29
N ALA A 639 -39.57 -16.00 -31.48
CA ALA A 639 -38.62 -15.97 -32.58
C ALA A 639 -38.50 -14.57 -33.23
N GLN A 640 -39.47 -13.68 -32.99
CA GLN A 640 -39.47 -12.28 -33.40
C GLN A 640 -38.93 -11.33 -32.32
N LYS A 641 -38.48 -11.88 -31.19
CA LYS A 641 -37.91 -11.11 -30.07
C LYS A 641 -36.40 -11.26 -30.04
N TRP A 642 -35.72 -10.14 -29.84
CA TRP A 642 -34.26 -10.07 -29.85
C TRP A 642 -33.73 -9.40 -28.58
N ARG A 643 -32.49 -9.70 -28.24
CA ARG A 643 -31.69 -8.93 -27.29
C ARG A 643 -30.56 -8.29 -28.09
N VAL A 644 -30.62 -6.97 -28.26
CA VAL A 644 -29.59 -6.20 -28.96
C VAL A 644 -28.71 -5.53 -27.92
N VAL A 645 -27.48 -6.01 -27.80
CA VAL A 645 -26.53 -5.61 -26.77
C VAL A 645 -25.44 -4.76 -27.39
N GLN A 646 -25.30 -3.49 -26.97
CA GLN A 646 -24.16 -2.66 -27.38
C GLN A 646 -23.03 -2.74 -26.36
N ASN A 647 -21.84 -3.12 -26.84
CA ASN A 647 -20.60 -2.96 -26.11
C ASN A 647 -20.26 -1.47 -26.03
N THR A 648 -20.26 -0.90 -24.82
CA THR A 648 -20.04 0.54 -24.61
C THR A 648 -18.59 0.98 -24.88
N ALA A 649 -17.63 0.05 -24.94
CA ALA A 649 -16.24 0.35 -25.21
C ALA A 649 -15.91 0.35 -26.71
N THR A 650 -16.51 -0.57 -27.47
CA THR A 650 -16.25 -0.71 -28.92
C THR A 650 -17.36 -0.13 -29.80
N GLY A 651 -18.54 0.13 -29.23
CA GLY A 651 -19.76 0.47 -29.97
C GLY A 651 -20.41 -0.73 -30.68
N ALA A 652 -19.82 -1.93 -30.61
CA ALA A 652 -20.28 -3.10 -31.34
C ALA A 652 -21.57 -3.68 -30.76
N LEU A 653 -22.44 -4.20 -31.62
CA LEU A 653 -23.71 -4.82 -31.30
C LEU A 653 -23.61 -6.35 -31.37
N THR A 654 -24.20 -7.04 -30.40
CA THR A 654 -24.55 -8.45 -30.48
C THR A 654 -26.06 -8.59 -30.53
N VAL A 655 -26.58 -9.29 -31.55
CA VAL A 655 -28.02 -9.45 -31.80
C VAL A 655 -28.41 -10.89 -31.54
N THR A 656 -28.98 -11.17 -30.36
CA THR A 656 -29.33 -12.52 -29.91
C THR A 656 -30.82 -12.79 -30.02
N ASN A 657 -31.22 -13.89 -30.66
CA ASN A 657 -32.60 -14.30 -30.75
C ASN A 657 -33.09 -14.88 -29.42
N VAL A 658 -34.22 -14.40 -28.90
CA VAL A 658 -34.72 -14.78 -27.57
C VAL A 658 -35.20 -16.23 -27.53
N ALA A 659 -35.81 -16.75 -28.60
CA ALA A 659 -36.32 -18.12 -28.63
C ALA A 659 -35.20 -19.18 -28.56
N THR A 660 -34.04 -18.87 -29.11
CA THR A 660 -32.98 -19.87 -29.36
C THR A 660 -31.67 -19.61 -28.63
N GLY A 661 -31.41 -18.38 -28.20
CA GLY A 661 -30.11 -17.95 -27.68
C GLY A 661 -29.02 -17.86 -28.76
N LEU A 662 -29.33 -18.09 -30.03
CA LEU A 662 -28.40 -17.97 -31.15
C LEU A 662 -28.24 -16.49 -31.54
N VAL A 663 -27.07 -16.16 -32.09
CA VAL A 663 -26.74 -14.80 -32.54
C VAL A 663 -26.88 -14.67 -34.05
N LEU A 664 -27.25 -13.46 -34.50
CA LEU A 664 -27.26 -13.09 -35.91
C LEU A 664 -25.81 -13.00 -36.42
N ALA A 665 -25.52 -13.69 -37.52
CA ALA A 665 -24.17 -13.84 -38.03
C ALA A 665 -24.11 -13.71 -39.56
N ALA A 666 -23.11 -12.97 -40.06
CA ALA A 666 -22.74 -12.94 -41.46
C ALA A 666 -21.48 -13.80 -41.68
N PRO A 667 -21.61 -15.10 -42.00
CA PRO A 667 -20.47 -16.02 -42.07
C PRO A 667 -19.59 -15.84 -43.32
N GLN A 668 -20.07 -15.07 -44.31
CA GLN A 668 -19.40 -14.80 -45.57
C GLN A 668 -19.44 -13.29 -45.84
N ALA A 669 -18.42 -12.77 -46.52
CA ALA A 669 -18.22 -11.34 -46.76
C ALA A 669 -18.64 -10.87 -48.16
N ALA A 670 -19.25 -11.75 -48.98
CA ALA A 670 -19.67 -11.39 -50.32
C ALA A 670 -21.06 -10.72 -50.27
N ALA A 671 -21.29 -9.74 -51.15
CA ALA A 671 -22.63 -9.17 -51.29
C ALA A 671 -23.63 -10.28 -51.65
N THR A 672 -24.87 -10.18 -51.15
CA THR A 672 -25.94 -11.20 -51.23
C THR A 672 -25.68 -12.47 -50.43
N SER A 673 -24.60 -12.54 -49.64
CA SER A 673 -24.39 -13.64 -48.71
C SER A 673 -25.49 -13.65 -47.63
N PRO A 674 -26.07 -14.82 -47.32
CA PRO A 674 -27.15 -14.92 -46.33
C PRO A 674 -26.63 -14.64 -44.92
N VAL A 675 -27.44 -13.96 -44.14
CA VAL A 675 -27.23 -13.81 -42.69
C VAL A 675 -27.99 -14.91 -41.97
N VAL A 676 -27.30 -15.63 -41.09
CA VAL A 676 -27.79 -16.84 -40.44
C VAL A 676 -27.83 -16.67 -38.92
N LEU A 677 -28.43 -17.64 -38.24
CA LEU A 677 -28.32 -17.78 -36.78
C LEU A 677 -27.22 -18.78 -36.46
N SER A 678 -26.32 -18.47 -35.54
CA SER A 678 -25.25 -19.39 -35.11
C SER A 678 -25.01 -19.33 -33.60
N PRO A 679 -24.32 -20.33 -33.00
CA PRO A 679 -23.84 -20.20 -31.63
C PRO A 679 -22.93 -18.98 -31.49
N SER A 680 -22.96 -18.36 -30.31
CA SER A 680 -22.11 -17.21 -30.01
C SER A 680 -20.64 -17.63 -29.99
N ASP A 681 -19.81 -16.90 -30.74
CA ASP A 681 -18.36 -17.00 -30.81
C ASP A 681 -17.81 -15.57 -30.86
N GLY A 682 -17.27 -15.11 -29.72
CA GLY A 682 -16.73 -13.75 -29.59
C GLY A 682 -15.50 -13.46 -30.47
N SER A 683 -14.91 -14.48 -31.10
CA SER A 683 -13.80 -14.33 -32.04
C SER A 683 -14.26 -14.19 -33.50
N ALA A 684 -15.51 -14.55 -33.81
CA ALA A 684 -16.05 -14.48 -35.16
C ALA A 684 -16.44 -13.04 -35.52
N ALA A 685 -15.65 -12.41 -36.40
CA ALA A 685 -15.90 -11.02 -36.83
C ALA A 685 -17.33 -10.81 -37.35
N GLY A 686 -17.88 -11.79 -38.07
CA GLY A 686 -19.24 -11.75 -38.62
C GLY A 686 -20.38 -11.77 -37.60
N GLN A 687 -20.10 -11.90 -36.29
CA GLN A 687 -21.07 -11.82 -35.20
C GLN A 687 -21.00 -10.48 -34.43
N SER A 688 -20.00 -9.65 -34.74
CA SER A 688 -19.83 -8.32 -34.15
C SER A 688 -20.37 -7.28 -35.11
N TRP A 689 -21.53 -6.70 -34.81
CA TRP A 689 -22.19 -5.73 -35.67
C TRP A 689 -21.84 -4.30 -35.26
N SER A 690 -21.99 -3.33 -36.16
CA SER A 690 -21.75 -1.91 -35.89
C SER A 690 -22.85 -1.07 -36.51
N LEU A 691 -23.23 0.03 -35.85
CA LEU A 691 -24.15 1.01 -36.42
C LEU A 691 -23.45 1.75 -37.57
N LEU A 692 -24.15 1.87 -38.69
CA LEU A 692 -23.73 2.65 -39.84
C LEU A 692 -24.33 4.06 -39.73
N SER A 693 -23.49 5.07 -39.99
CA SER A 693 -23.86 6.49 -40.02
C SER A 693 -24.15 6.98 -41.42
#